data_AF-A0A3N1D7E3-F1
#
_entry.id   AF-A0A3N1D7E3-F1
#
_cell.length_a   1.000
_cell.length_b   1.000
_cell.length_c   1.000
_cell.angle_alpha   90.00
_cell.angle_beta   90.00
_cell.angle_gamma   90.00
#
_symmetry.space_group_name_H-M   'P 1'
#
loop_
_entity.id
_entity.type
_entity.pdbx_description
1 polymer ?
#
loop_
_entity_poly.entity_id
_entity_poly.type
_entity_poly.pdbx_seq_one_letter_code
_entity_poly.pdbx_strand_id
1 'polypeptide(L)'
;MNPPYEVDPWRIRETELDLARLAQTESVFALSNGHIGVRGNLDEGEPSGLPGSYLNSLYEQRPLPHAEAGYGYPESGETVINVTNGKIIRLLVDDEPLDVRFGDLESHERVLDLRAGTLTRRMVWKSPAGARIGLTSTRIVSLTQRAIMAIHYEVEALDEETQFVVQSELVANEPLPGPGRADPRVSAVLMAPLVEDEHFANDDRVVLVHETRASGLRMAAAMSHEIEAPGKMSVDAEAQPDIGRVTVATRLKAGQKLTLVKYVAYGWSSHRTRAALHDQVAAALAGAELTGWEGLVEEQRAYLEEFWRGADVQVEGDPEVQQAVRFALFHILQAGARAERRMIPAKGLTGPGYDGHTFWDTETFVLPVLTYALPDAAADALRWRHSTIPQALERAAQLNLPGASFPWRTISGQECSGYWPAGTAAFHINADIAEAVARYVDATQDEAFAREIGVDLLVHTARLWRGIGHHDLNGKFRIHGVTGPDEYSAVADNNVYTNLMAQANLRDAADVALAMPEEAARLGVTAEEAASWRDAADKMLIPFDERLGVHPQSAGFTDHAPWDFLNTPPGDYPLLLHYPYFDLYRKQVVKQADLVLAMQLCGHAFTPEEKERNFAYYEALTVRDSSLSAQTQAVMAAEVGYLELAHDYLAETALMDLRDLGHDTANGLHLASLAGAWNALVSGFGGLRPDHGTLCFSPRLPETLGKLSFRLRYRGSLICVTVRPNAATYALYEGEPVQISHHGEEHLLDKEITLTIPKITPNLPAPHQPPGRSPRRHTHDPFHDQGTV
;
A
#
# COMPACT_ATOMS: atom_id res chain seq x y z
N MET A 1 -7.76 -25.66 1.68
CA MET A 1 -8.91 -24.80 2.05
C MET A 1 -9.41 -24.16 0.77
N ASN A 2 -10.72 -24.20 0.53
CA ASN A 2 -11.32 -23.53 -0.64
C ASN A 2 -11.00 -22.02 -0.60
N PRO A 3 -10.81 -21.39 -1.76
CA PRO A 3 -10.67 -19.93 -1.81
C PRO A 3 -11.87 -19.25 -1.15
N PRO A 4 -11.66 -18.18 -0.36
CA PRO A 4 -12.76 -17.37 0.16
C PRO A 4 -13.59 -16.68 -0.93
N TYR A 5 -13.01 -16.48 -2.10
CA TYR A 5 -13.59 -15.68 -3.17
C TYR A 5 -13.55 -16.47 -4.48
N GLU A 6 -14.59 -16.33 -5.30
CA GLU A 6 -14.60 -16.91 -6.65
C GLU A 6 -13.50 -16.27 -7.50
N VAL A 7 -12.78 -17.08 -8.28
CA VAL A 7 -11.73 -16.59 -9.19
C VAL A 7 -12.40 -15.96 -10.42
N ASP A 8 -12.41 -14.63 -10.45
CA ASP A 8 -12.90 -13.80 -11.56
C ASP A 8 -11.84 -12.75 -11.90
N PRO A 9 -11.46 -12.60 -13.18
CA PRO A 9 -10.36 -11.72 -13.58
C PRO A 9 -10.57 -10.23 -13.30
N TRP A 10 -11.80 -9.78 -13.02
CA TRP A 10 -12.12 -8.36 -12.80
C TRP A 10 -12.96 -8.10 -11.56
N ARG A 11 -13.28 -9.14 -10.78
CA ARG A 11 -14.16 -9.03 -9.62
C ARG A 11 -13.63 -9.83 -8.46
N ILE A 12 -13.82 -9.31 -7.25
CA ILE A 12 -13.77 -10.13 -6.03
C ILE A 12 -15.21 -10.41 -5.62
N ARG A 13 -15.59 -11.69 -5.51
CA ARG A 13 -16.97 -12.11 -5.25
C ARG A 13 -17.05 -12.98 -4.01
N GLU A 14 -17.93 -12.61 -3.10
CA GLU A 14 -18.30 -13.38 -1.92
C GLU A 14 -19.79 -13.74 -2.03
N THR A 15 -20.11 -15.02 -2.19
CA THR A 15 -21.48 -15.53 -2.37
C THR A 15 -22.10 -16.07 -1.07
N GLU A 16 -21.34 -16.10 0.01
CA GLU A 16 -21.78 -16.55 1.33
C GLU A 16 -21.13 -15.68 2.40
N LEU A 17 -21.90 -15.27 3.40
CA LEU A 17 -21.39 -14.41 4.46
C LEU A 17 -20.78 -15.26 5.60
N ASP A 18 -19.46 -15.26 5.72
CA ASP A 18 -18.76 -15.89 6.85
C ASP A 18 -18.53 -14.88 7.99
N LEU A 19 -19.37 -14.98 9.03
CA LEU A 19 -19.30 -14.10 10.19
C LEU A 19 -17.97 -14.20 10.96
N ALA A 20 -17.25 -15.32 10.87
CA ALA A 20 -15.96 -15.48 11.52
C ALA A 20 -14.84 -14.70 10.81
N ARG A 21 -15.08 -14.25 9.57
CA ARG A 21 -14.10 -13.57 8.71
C ARG A 21 -14.47 -12.13 8.37
N LEU A 22 -15.45 -11.54 9.06
CA LEU A 22 -15.89 -10.17 8.79
C LEU A 22 -14.73 -9.18 8.74
N ALA A 23 -13.86 -9.18 9.75
CA ALA A 23 -12.73 -8.24 9.78
C ALA A 23 -11.78 -8.40 8.58
N GLN A 24 -11.56 -9.63 8.10
CA GLN A 24 -10.75 -9.85 6.90
C GLN A 24 -11.48 -9.35 5.65
N THR A 25 -12.72 -9.79 5.44
CA THR A 25 -13.48 -9.46 4.22
C THR A 25 -13.74 -7.97 4.12
N GLU A 26 -13.98 -7.28 5.23
CA GLU A 26 -14.07 -5.82 5.31
C GLU A 26 -12.81 -5.10 4.81
N SER A 27 -11.61 -5.65 5.01
CA SER A 27 -10.39 -5.09 4.42
C SER A 27 -10.33 -5.31 2.91
N VAL A 28 -10.66 -6.53 2.46
CA VAL A 28 -10.61 -6.92 1.04
C VAL A 28 -11.62 -6.13 0.20
N PHE A 29 -12.81 -5.88 0.73
CA PHE A 29 -13.85 -5.10 0.06
C PHE A 29 -13.77 -3.59 0.38
N ALA A 30 -12.65 -3.09 0.91
CA ALA A 30 -12.48 -1.67 1.22
C ALA A 30 -12.46 -0.80 -0.06
N LEU A 31 -13.07 0.39 0.04
CA LEU A 31 -13.04 1.41 -1.01
C LEU A 31 -12.29 2.64 -0.51
N SER A 32 -11.50 3.26 -1.38
CA SER A 32 -10.73 4.46 -1.07
C SER A 32 -10.42 5.26 -2.34
N ASN A 33 -10.16 6.55 -2.18
CA ASN A 33 -9.57 7.37 -3.23
C ASN A 33 -8.25 8.01 -2.79
N GLY A 34 -7.70 7.65 -1.62
CA GLY A 34 -6.45 8.20 -1.10
C GLY A 34 -6.66 9.44 -0.22
N HIS A 35 -7.84 10.05 -0.27
CA HIS A 35 -8.31 11.03 0.71
C HIS A 35 -9.23 10.40 1.75
N ILE A 36 -10.23 9.64 1.28
CA ILE A 36 -11.20 8.89 2.07
C ILE A 36 -10.88 7.42 1.92
N GLY A 37 -10.97 6.66 3.00
CA GLY A 37 -11.05 5.20 2.92
C GLY A 37 -12.10 4.66 3.86
N VAL A 38 -12.86 3.69 3.39
CA VAL A 38 -13.89 3.04 4.16
C VAL A 38 -13.79 1.54 3.97
N ARG A 39 -13.86 0.80 5.09
CA ARG A 39 -13.88 -0.65 5.07
C ARG A 39 -15.17 -1.15 4.43
N GLY A 40 -15.12 -2.36 3.85
CA GLY A 40 -16.25 -3.07 3.24
C GLY A 40 -17.27 -3.59 4.26
N ASN A 41 -17.52 -2.85 5.36
CA ASN A 41 -18.53 -3.19 6.35
C ASN A 41 -19.93 -3.25 5.70
N LEU A 42 -20.77 -4.11 6.26
CA LEU A 42 -22.19 -4.19 5.93
C LEU A 42 -22.88 -2.85 6.21
N ASP A 43 -23.90 -2.52 5.42
CA ASP A 43 -24.56 -1.20 5.48
C ASP A 43 -25.30 -0.98 6.80
N GLU A 44 -25.86 -2.05 7.38
CA GLU A 44 -26.58 -2.06 8.66
C GLU A 44 -25.68 -1.74 9.88
N GLY A 45 -24.36 -1.70 9.70
CA GLY A 45 -23.36 -1.38 10.72
C GLY A 45 -23.04 -2.52 11.69
N GLU A 46 -24.01 -3.39 11.99
CA GLU A 46 -23.83 -4.59 12.81
C GLU A 46 -24.49 -5.83 12.19
N PRO A 47 -23.84 -7.01 12.24
CA PRO A 47 -22.52 -7.25 12.82
C PRO A 47 -21.38 -6.65 11.96
N SER A 48 -20.28 -6.29 12.62
CA SER A 48 -19.04 -5.90 11.97
C SER A 48 -17.85 -6.53 12.69
N GLY A 49 -16.79 -6.82 11.95
CA GLY A 49 -15.54 -7.31 12.50
C GLY A 49 -14.69 -6.18 13.05
N LEU A 50 -14.49 -5.14 12.23
CA LEU A 50 -13.84 -3.89 12.60
C LEU A 50 -14.50 -2.75 11.79
N PRO A 51 -15.30 -1.89 12.42
CA PRO A 51 -15.75 -0.65 11.80
C PRO A 51 -14.56 0.22 11.39
N GLY A 52 -14.61 0.81 10.19
CA GLY A 52 -13.55 1.73 9.77
C GLY A 52 -13.95 2.71 8.68
N SER A 53 -13.76 3.99 8.99
CA SER A 53 -13.75 5.13 8.08
C SER A 53 -12.52 5.97 8.44
N TYR A 54 -11.72 6.35 7.46
CA TYR A 54 -10.45 7.02 7.67
C TYR A 54 -10.31 8.21 6.71
N LEU A 55 -9.65 9.26 7.18
CA LEU A 55 -9.19 10.38 6.35
C LEU A 55 -7.67 10.42 6.36
N ASN A 56 -7.06 10.54 5.19
CA ASN A 56 -5.62 10.52 5.07
C ASN A 56 -4.98 11.67 5.86
N SER A 57 -4.00 11.31 6.70
CA SER A 57 -3.25 12.20 7.59
C SER A 57 -4.09 12.89 8.68
N LEU A 58 -5.30 12.41 8.96
CA LEU A 58 -6.02 12.73 10.19
C LEU A 58 -5.69 11.67 11.25
N TYR A 59 -5.10 12.11 12.36
CA TYR A 59 -4.56 11.24 13.40
C TYR A 59 -4.78 11.84 14.79
N GLU A 60 -4.51 11.03 15.81
CA GLU A 60 -4.43 11.48 17.19
C GLU A 60 -3.04 11.22 17.78
N GLN A 61 -2.58 12.12 18.66
CA GLN A 61 -1.33 12.01 19.38
C GLN A 61 -1.53 11.23 20.67
N ARG A 62 -0.59 10.33 20.95
CA ARG A 62 -0.52 9.60 22.23
C ARG A 62 0.89 9.68 22.82
N PRO A 63 1.04 9.63 24.15
CA PRO A 63 2.35 9.47 24.77
C PRO A 63 3.00 8.14 24.34
N LEU A 64 4.32 8.14 24.12
CA LEU A 64 5.13 6.93 23.98
C LEU A 64 6.02 6.78 25.22
N PRO A 65 5.54 6.15 26.31
CA PRO A 65 6.30 6.03 27.53
C PRO A 65 7.46 5.04 27.35
N HIS A 66 8.68 5.51 27.60
CA HIS A 66 9.87 4.66 27.68
C HIS A 66 10.18 4.33 29.14
N ALA A 67 10.48 3.07 29.43
CA ALA A 67 10.85 2.65 30.79
C ALA A 67 12.16 3.31 31.25
N GLU A 68 13.07 3.56 30.31
CA GLU A 68 14.27 4.37 30.47
C GLU A 68 14.32 5.35 29.31
N ALA A 69 14.17 6.65 29.60
CA ALA A 69 14.19 7.69 28.58
C ALA A 69 15.62 7.91 28.06
N GLY A 70 15.79 7.86 26.73
CA GLY A 70 17.02 8.23 26.04
C GLY A 70 16.86 9.57 25.32
N TYR A 71 17.93 10.36 25.25
CA TYR A 71 17.91 11.57 24.42
C TYR A 71 17.69 11.18 22.95
N GLY A 72 16.75 11.85 22.29
CA GLY A 72 16.39 11.53 20.91
C GLY A 72 15.38 10.39 20.76
N TYR A 73 14.78 9.88 21.84
CA TYR A 73 13.63 8.99 21.70
C TYR A 73 12.36 9.81 21.41
N PRO A 74 11.46 9.32 20.54
CA PRO A 74 10.19 10.00 20.32
C PRO A 74 9.35 9.94 21.60
N GLU A 75 8.85 11.09 22.02
CA GLU A 75 8.05 11.25 23.25
C GLU A 75 6.54 11.05 23.00
N SER A 76 6.12 11.20 21.74
CA SER A 76 4.74 11.00 21.29
C SER A 76 4.69 10.13 20.05
N GLY A 77 3.67 9.30 19.97
CA GLY A 77 3.32 8.52 18.79
C GLY A 77 2.05 9.06 18.18
N GLU A 78 1.89 8.80 16.89
CA GLU A 78 0.70 9.15 16.12
C GLU A 78 -0.13 7.88 15.90
N THR A 79 -1.44 8.03 15.72
CA THR A 79 -2.29 6.92 15.31
C THR A 79 -3.45 7.41 14.48
N VAL A 80 -3.68 6.79 13.32
CA VAL A 80 -4.87 7.05 12.51
C VAL A 80 -6.11 6.73 13.35
N ILE A 81 -7.10 7.63 13.30
CA ILE A 81 -8.34 7.44 14.04
C ILE A 81 -9.47 7.02 13.10
N ASN A 82 -10.38 6.25 13.66
CA ASN A 82 -11.66 6.01 13.02
C ASN A 82 -12.49 7.30 13.07
N VAL A 83 -12.81 7.85 11.90
CA VAL A 83 -13.58 9.09 11.76
C VAL A 83 -15.08 8.81 11.76
N THR A 84 -15.89 9.86 11.72
CA THR A 84 -17.35 9.76 11.60
C THR A 84 -17.76 8.78 10.49
N ASN A 85 -18.40 7.68 10.88
CA ASN A 85 -18.84 6.63 9.98
C ASN A 85 -20.10 7.07 9.25
N GLY A 86 -19.98 7.32 7.95
CA GLY A 86 -21.07 7.73 7.08
C GLY A 86 -21.67 6.58 6.25
N LYS A 87 -21.20 5.35 6.44
CA LYS A 87 -21.70 4.20 5.67
C LYS A 87 -23.05 3.68 6.16
N ILE A 88 -23.40 3.96 7.41
CA ILE A 88 -24.46 3.25 8.13
C ILE A 88 -25.83 3.60 7.53
N ILE A 89 -26.57 2.56 7.15
CA ILE A 89 -27.98 2.57 6.74
C ILE A 89 -28.66 1.38 7.43
N ARG A 90 -29.41 1.63 8.49
CA ARG A 90 -30.17 0.61 9.22
C ARG A 90 -31.55 0.46 8.59
N LEU A 91 -32.05 -0.78 8.53
CA LEU A 91 -33.36 -1.09 8.00
C LEU A 91 -34.20 -1.78 9.08
N LEU A 92 -35.44 -1.32 9.29
CA LEU A 92 -36.46 -2.04 10.03
C LEU A 92 -37.59 -2.43 9.08
N VAL A 93 -38.08 -3.65 9.23
CA VAL A 93 -39.11 -4.30 8.41
C VAL A 93 -40.22 -4.77 9.33
N ASP A 94 -41.38 -4.10 9.31
CA ASP A 94 -42.49 -4.33 10.25
C ASP A 94 -42.02 -4.45 11.72
N ASP A 95 -41.24 -3.46 12.17
CA ASP A 95 -40.61 -3.35 13.48
C ASP A 95 -39.43 -4.31 13.77
N GLU A 96 -39.06 -5.20 12.84
CA GLU A 96 -37.90 -6.08 12.97
C GLU A 96 -36.65 -5.46 12.32
N PRO A 97 -35.55 -5.23 13.06
CA PRO A 97 -34.31 -4.72 12.47
C PRO A 97 -33.66 -5.78 11.58
N LEU A 98 -33.19 -5.35 10.41
CA LEU A 98 -32.33 -6.15 9.55
C LEU A 98 -31.00 -6.40 10.27
N ASP A 99 -30.77 -7.65 10.63
CA ASP A 99 -29.52 -8.14 11.17
C ASP A 99 -29.30 -9.54 10.61
N VAL A 100 -28.22 -9.74 9.85
CA VAL A 100 -27.93 -11.03 9.21
C VAL A 100 -27.75 -12.21 10.18
N ARG A 101 -27.61 -11.96 11.49
CA ARG A 101 -27.57 -12.99 12.53
C ARG A 101 -28.96 -13.48 12.94
N PHE A 102 -30.00 -12.68 12.67
CA PHE A 102 -31.38 -12.94 13.06
C PHE A 102 -32.29 -12.96 11.82
N GLY A 103 -33.28 -13.87 11.78
CA GLY A 103 -34.03 -14.13 10.54
C GLY A 103 -33.31 -15.11 9.62
N ASP A 104 -33.75 -15.19 8.36
CA ASP A 104 -33.23 -16.14 7.36
C ASP A 104 -32.63 -15.39 6.16
N LEU A 105 -31.31 -15.49 6.01
CA LEU A 105 -30.57 -14.90 4.89
C LEU A 105 -30.58 -15.89 3.72
N GLU A 106 -31.64 -15.84 2.91
CA GLU A 106 -31.89 -16.82 1.86
C GLU A 106 -30.89 -16.73 0.69
N SER A 107 -30.35 -15.54 0.42
CA SER A 107 -29.25 -15.34 -0.53
C SER A 107 -28.46 -14.08 -0.17
N HIS A 108 -27.16 -14.10 -0.47
CA HIS A 108 -26.26 -12.98 -0.23
C HIS A 108 -25.11 -12.99 -1.23
N GLU A 109 -24.79 -11.85 -1.82
CA GLU A 109 -23.63 -11.67 -2.67
C GLU A 109 -23.01 -10.30 -2.43
N ARG A 110 -21.68 -10.23 -2.26
CA ARG A 110 -20.89 -8.99 -2.37
C ARG A 110 -19.92 -9.10 -3.54
N VAL A 111 -19.87 -8.05 -4.35
CA VAL A 111 -19.01 -7.94 -5.54
C VAL A 111 -18.25 -6.62 -5.50
N LEU A 112 -16.92 -6.70 -5.43
CA LEU A 112 -16.04 -5.58 -5.75
C LEU A 112 -15.70 -5.66 -7.24
N ASP A 113 -16.22 -4.72 -8.03
CA ASP A 113 -15.93 -4.64 -9.47
C ASP A 113 -14.78 -3.66 -9.71
N LEU A 114 -13.63 -4.20 -10.14
CA LEU A 114 -12.38 -3.44 -10.30
C LEU A 114 -12.39 -2.50 -11.52
N ARG A 115 -13.31 -2.71 -12.48
CA ARG A 115 -13.50 -1.83 -13.64
C ARG A 115 -14.42 -0.67 -13.32
N ALA A 116 -15.44 -0.92 -12.51
CA ALA A 116 -16.40 0.11 -12.12
C ALA A 116 -16.00 0.87 -10.85
N GLY A 117 -15.12 0.31 -10.01
CA GLY A 117 -14.75 0.90 -8.72
C GLY A 117 -15.92 0.88 -7.73
N THR A 118 -16.78 -0.13 -7.84
CA THR A 118 -18.04 -0.22 -7.07
C THR A 118 -18.03 -1.45 -6.17
N LEU A 119 -18.52 -1.30 -4.95
CA LEU A 119 -18.88 -2.41 -4.08
C LEU A 119 -20.39 -2.60 -4.12
N THR A 120 -20.87 -3.70 -4.70
CA THR A 120 -22.29 -4.03 -4.75
C THR A 120 -22.61 -5.20 -3.83
N ARG A 121 -23.64 -5.06 -3.01
CA ARG A 121 -24.24 -6.13 -2.21
C ARG A 121 -25.66 -6.40 -2.69
N ARG A 122 -26.02 -7.68 -2.82
CA ARG A 122 -27.38 -8.14 -3.13
C ARG A 122 -27.78 -9.21 -2.13
N MET A 123 -28.98 -9.14 -1.60
CA MET A 123 -29.47 -10.16 -0.68
C MET A 123 -30.99 -10.28 -0.68
N VAL A 124 -31.46 -11.45 -0.28
CA VAL A 124 -32.84 -11.70 0.11
C VAL A 124 -32.84 -12.10 1.57
N TRP A 125 -33.60 -11.38 2.38
CA TRP A 125 -33.73 -11.67 3.82
C TRP A 125 -35.18 -11.81 4.19
N LYS A 126 -35.44 -12.79 5.05
CA LYS A 126 -36.72 -12.99 5.68
C LYS A 126 -36.62 -12.62 7.15
N SER A 127 -37.40 -11.64 7.57
CA SER A 127 -37.43 -11.20 8.96
C SER A 127 -37.92 -12.31 9.89
N PRO A 128 -37.62 -12.24 11.20
CA PRO A 128 -38.19 -13.15 12.19
C PRO A 128 -39.72 -13.20 12.18
N ALA A 129 -40.37 -12.08 11.82
CA ALA A 129 -41.82 -11.98 11.67
C ALA A 129 -42.36 -12.59 10.35
N GLY A 130 -41.47 -12.95 9.41
CA GLY A 130 -41.80 -13.66 8.18
C GLY A 130 -41.81 -12.81 6.92
N ALA A 131 -41.66 -11.49 7.03
CA ALA A 131 -41.63 -10.57 5.89
C ALA A 131 -40.36 -10.80 5.06
N ARG A 132 -40.52 -10.99 3.75
CA ARG A 132 -39.41 -11.23 2.80
C ARG A 132 -39.10 -9.97 2.01
N ILE A 133 -37.84 -9.57 2.03
CA ILE A 133 -37.36 -8.34 1.41
C ILE A 133 -36.15 -8.60 0.53
N GLY A 134 -36.07 -7.85 -0.57
CA GLY A 134 -34.89 -7.78 -1.42
C GLY A 134 -34.10 -6.52 -1.10
N LEU A 135 -32.79 -6.63 -1.01
CA LEU A 135 -31.89 -5.48 -0.80
C LEU A 135 -30.79 -5.48 -1.85
N THR A 136 -30.61 -4.34 -2.52
CA THR A 136 -29.42 -4.05 -3.34
C THR A 136 -28.78 -2.76 -2.85
N SER A 137 -27.50 -2.82 -2.50
CA SER A 137 -26.69 -1.67 -2.09
C SER A 137 -25.48 -1.58 -3.01
N THR A 138 -25.17 -0.39 -3.54
CA THR A 138 -23.94 -0.14 -4.31
C THR A 138 -23.23 1.09 -3.77
N ARG A 139 -21.96 0.95 -3.41
CA ARG A 139 -21.13 2.01 -2.82
C ARG A 139 -19.97 2.38 -3.75
N ILE A 140 -19.64 3.68 -3.75
CA ILE A 140 -18.44 4.24 -4.39
C ILE A 140 -17.74 5.22 -3.45
N VAL A 141 -16.40 5.31 -3.54
CA VAL A 141 -15.61 6.43 -3.03
C VAL A 141 -15.00 7.10 -4.25
N SER A 142 -15.48 8.31 -4.58
CA SER A 142 -15.26 8.89 -5.91
C SER A 142 -13.78 9.18 -6.18
N LEU A 143 -13.27 8.69 -7.31
CA LEU A 143 -11.94 9.03 -7.82
C LEU A 143 -11.90 10.44 -8.46
N THR A 144 -13.04 10.97 -8.92
CA THR A 144 -13.14 12.28 -9.58
C THR A 144 -13.53 13.41 -8.63
N GLN A 145 -14.23 13.11 -7.54
CA GLN A 145 -14.64 14.07 -6.51
C GLN A 145 -14.04 13.68 -5.16
N ARG A 146 -12.86 14.25 -4.84
CA ARG A 146 -12.03 13.92 -3.66
C ARG A 146 -12.79 13.71 -2.35
N ALA A 147 -13.75 14.58 -2.07
CA ALA A 147 -14.44 14.64 -0.78
C ALA A 147 -15.67 13.70 -0.70
N ILE A 148 -16.02 12.96 -1.75
CA ILE A 148 -17.32 12.30 -1.88
C ILE A 148 -17.23 10.78 -1.82
N MET A 149 -18.09 10.21 -0.97
CA MET A 149 -18.57 8.83 -1.03
C MET A 149 -20.06 8.86 -1.37
N ALA A 150 -20.57 7.87 -2.09
CA ALA A 150 -22.00 7.71 -2.33
C ALA A 150 -22.45 6.26 -2.17
N ILE A 151 -23.70 6.07 -1.74
CA ILE A 151 -24.35 4.76 -1.59
C ILE A 151 -25.72 4.82 -2.26
N HIS A 152 -25.96 3.95 -3.24
CA HIS A 152 -27.28 3.70 -3.80
C HIS A 152 -27.89 2.47 -3.15
N TYR A 153 -28.97 2.66 -2.41
CA TYR A 153 -29.61 1.66 -1.56
C TYR A 153 -31.07 1.45 -1.99
N GLU A 154 -31.41 0.24 -2.45
CA GLU A 154 -32.74 -0.16 -2.86
C GLU A 154 -33.27 -1.28 -1.97
N VAL A 155 -34.44 -1.07 -1.37
CA VAL A 155 -35.18 -2.11 -0.64
C VAL A 155 -36.54 -2.38 -1.27
N GLU A 156 -36.88 -3.65 -1.44
CA GLU A 156 -38.09 -4.13 -2.11
C GLU A 156 -38.92 -5.03 -1.18
N ALA A 157 -40.23 -4.83 -1.15
CA ALA A 157 -41.17 -5.80 -0.56
C ALA A 157 -41.41 -6.93 -1.57
N LEU A 158 -41.07 -8.18 -1.24
CA LEU A 158 -41.15 -9.27 -2.23
C LEU A 158 -42.55 -9.89 -2.30
N ASP A 159 -43.14 -10.19 -1.15
CA ASP A 159 -44.32 -11.08 -1.09
C ASP A 159 -45.61 -10.36 -0.69
N GLU A 160 -45.54 -9.41 0.25
CA GLU A 160 -46.70 -8.74 0.83
C GLU A 160 -46.47 -7.24 1.07
N GLU A 161 -47.50 -6.55 1.58
CA GLU A 161 -47.37 -5.15 1.95
C GLU A 161 -46.61 -5.02 3.27
N THR A 162 -45.51 -4.28 3.25
CA THR A 162 -44.53 -4.22 4.34
C THR A 162 -44.21 -2.78 4.69
N GLN A 163 -44.11 -2.49 5.99
CA GLN A 163 -43.61 -1.21 6.46
C GLN A 163 -42.09 -1.22 6.53
N PHE A 164 -41.46 -0.22 5.91
CA PHE A 164 -40.03 0.01 5.97
C PHE A 164 -39.72 1.26 6.75
N VAL A 165 -38.73 1.17 7.64
CA VAL A 165 -38.08 2.34 8.26
C VAL A 165 -36.59 2.25 7.98
N VAL A 166 -36.07 3.16 7.17
CA VAL A 166 -34.64 3.28 6.87
C VAL A 166 -34.06 4.40 7.72
N GLN A 167 -32.99 4.13 8.45
CA GLN A 167 -32.23 5.12 9.22
C GLN A 167 -30.82 5.23 8.66
N SER A 168 -30.56 6.32 7.94
CA SER A 168 -29.24 6.65 7.43
C SER A 168 -28.50 7.49 8.47
N GLU A 169 -27.29 7.08 8.88
CA GLU A 169 -26.60 7.67 10.03
C GLU A 169 -25.20 8.22 9.66
N LEU A 170 -24.80 9.27 10.37
CA LEU A 170 -23.41 9.64 10.64
C LEU A 170 -23.14 9.32 12.10
N VAL A 171 -22.12 8.50 12.39
CA VAL A 171 -21.78 8.09 13.76
C VAL A 171 -20.30 8.37 14.05
N ALA A 172 -20.03 9.30 14.96
CA ALA A 172 -18.68 9.55 15.49
C ALA A 172 -18.41 8.71 16.74
N ASN A 173 -17.13 8.53 17.07
CA ASN A 173 -16.69 7.82 18.28
C ASN A 173 -17.30 6.42 18.45
N GLU A 174 -17.54 5.69 17.35
CA GLU A 174 -18.09 4.34 17.40
C GLU A 174 -17.17 3.40 18.21
N PRO A 175 -17.72 2.55 19.10
CA PRO A 175 -16.91 1.61 19.87
C PRO A 175 -16.14 0.66 18.95
N LEU A 176 -14.82 0.64 19.10
CA LEU A 176 -13.96 -0.30 18.38
C LEU A 176 -13.76 -1.58 19.22
N PRO A 177 -13.66 -2.76 18.59
CA PRO A 177 -13.28 -3.98 19.30
C PRO A 177 -11.93 -3.77 19.97
N GLY A 178 -11.81 -4.21 21.23
CA GLY A 178 -10.56 -4.10 22.00
C GLY A 178 -9.39 -4.82 21.31
N PRO A 179 -8.13 -4.48 21.64
CA PRO A 179 -6.97 -5.04 20.95
C PRO A 179 -6.96 -6.57 21.06
N GLY A 180 -7.17 -7.25 19.93
CA GLY A 180 -6.97 -8.68 19.81
C GLY A 180 -5.49 -9.00 19.71
N ARG A 181 -4.99 -9.88 20.60
CA ARG A 181 -3.59 -10.36 20.73
C ARG A 181 -2.54 -9.25 20.98
N ALA A 182 -1.49 -9.58 21.75
CA ALA A 182 -0.42 -8.65 22.11
C ALA A 182 0.64 -8.50 21.00
N ASP A 183 0.23 -8.08 19.79
CA ASP A 183 1.16 -7.76 18.70
C ASP A 183 1.47 -6.25 18.70
N PRO A 184 2.74 -5.82 18.87
CA PRO A 184 3.11 -4.41 18.93
C PRO A 184 2.94 -3.66 17.60
N ARG A 185 2.61 -4.34 16.50
CA ARG A 185 2.36 -3.76 15.17
C ARG A 185 0.91 -3.33 14.96
N VAL A 186 0.00 -3.71 15.86
CA VAL A 186 -1.42 -3.34 15.81
C VAL A 186 -1.63 -1.94 16.39
N SER A 187 -2.59 -1.20 15.83
CA SER A 187 -2.96 0.14 16.27
C SER A 187 -3.36 0.25 17.73
N ALA A 188 -3.15 1.43 18.33
CA ALA A 188 -3.84 1.78 19.57
C ALA A 188 -5.34 1.90 19.36
N VAL A 189 -6.13 1.31 20.26
CA VAL A 189 -7.55 1.66 20.39
C VAL A 189 -7.67 2.88 21.30
N LEU A 190 -8.11 4.01 20.74
CA LEU A 190 -8.38 5.24 21.47
C LEU A 190 -9.88 5.37 21.80
N MET A 191 -10.19 5.73 23.04
CA MET A 191 -11.56 5.94 23.49
C MET A 191 -11.99 7.39 23.18
N ALA A 192 -12.98 7.55 22.29
CA ALA A 192 -13.59 8.83 21.93
C ALA A 192 -12.58 9.97 21.63
N PRO A 193 -11.73 9.81 20.58
CA PRO A 193 -10.71 10.80 20.22
C PRO A 193 -11.31 12.09 19.63
N LEU A 194 -12.55 12.05 19.13
CA LEU A 194 -13.23 13.19 18.53
C LEU A 194 -14.04 13.96 19.59
N VAL A 195 -13.79 15.26 19.68
CA VAL A 195 -14.55 16.21 20.51
C VAL A 195 -15.48 17.01 19.62
N GLU A 196 -16.74 17.11 20.00
CA GLU A 196 -17.74 17.90 19.29
C GLU A 196 -17.31 19.37 19.12
N ASP A 197 -17.57 19.94 17.94
CA ASP A 197 -17.49 21.37 17.66
C ASP A 197 -18.81 21.92 17.05
N GLU A 198 -19.48 21.15 16.19
CA GLU A 198 -20.77 21.51 15.62
C GLU A 198 -21.58 20.29 15.22
N HIS A 199 -22.89 20.36 15.42
CA HIS A 199 -23.85 19.45 14.79
C HIS A 199 -25.01 20.26 14.21
N PHE A 200 -25.48 19.84 13.04
CA PHE A 200 -26.57 20.49 12.33
C PHE A 200 -27.40 19.44 11.59
N ALA A 201 -28.72 19.60 11.60
CA ALA A 201 -29.65 18.84 10.78
C ALA A 201 -30.69 19.77 10.18
N ASN A 202 -31.02 19.56 8.90
CA ASN A 202 -32.14 20.21 8.24
C ASN A 202 -32.67 19.32 7.11
N ASP A 203 -33.97 19.03 7.14
CA ASP A 203 -34.70 18.21 6.16
C ASP A 203 -34.05 16.84 5.88
N ASP A 204 -33.17 16.74 4.89
CA ASP A 204 -32.47 15.54 4.45
C ASP A 204 -30.94 15.64 4.62
N ARG A 205 -30.45 16.73 5.23
CA ARG A 205 -29.03 17.02 5.44
C ARG A 205 -28.64 16.96 6.90
N VAL A 206 -27.45 16.42 7.13
CA VAL A 206 -26.80 16.39 8.45
C VAL A 206 -25.34 16.80 8.27
N VAL A 207 -24.81 17.60 9.19
CA VAL A 207 -23.39 17.93 9.31
C VAL A 207 -22.93 17.69 10.74
N LEU A 208 -21.81 16.97 10.89
CA LEU A 208 -21.09 16.83 12.15
C LEU A 208 -19.65 17.35 11.97
N VAL A 209 -19.20 18.22 12.88
CA VAL A 209 -17.84 18.75 12.93
C VAL A 209 -17.23 18.40 14.27
N HIS A 210 -16.02 17.83 14.21
CA HIS A 210 -15.27 17.39 15.38
C HIS A 210 -13.83 17.88 15.33
N GLU A 211 -13.20 17.94 16.49
CA GLU A 211 -11.77 18.21 16.67
C GLU A 211 -11.11 17.05 17.43
N THR A 212 -9.93 16.60 16.99
CA THR A 212 -9.15 15.60 17.72
C THR A 212 -8.64 16.20 19.02
N ARG A 213 -8.73 15.47 20.12
CA ARG A 213 -8.46 15.95 21.48
C ARG A 213 -7.03 16.42 21.71
N ALA A 214 -6.02 15.68 21.25
CA ALA A 214 -4.60 16.02 21.51
C ALA A 214 -3.94 16.70 20.30
N SER A 215 -4.28 16.28 19.09
CA SER A 215 -3.66 16.80 17.85
C SER A 215 -4.28 18.10 17.35
N GLY A 216 -5.47 18.49 17.84
CA GLY A 216 -6.17 19.72 17.44
C GLY A 216 -6.58 19.78 15.96
N LEU A 217 -6.63 18.63 15.27
CA LEU A 217 -7.06 18.53 13.89
C LEU A 217 -8.58 18.52 13.80
N ARG A 218 -9.15 19.33 12.90
CA ARG A 218 -10.59 19.47 12.76
C ARG A 218 -11.08 18.71 11.53
N MET A 219 -12.17 17.95 11.67
CA MET A 219 -12.83 17.23 10.58
C MET A 219 -14.32 17.58 10.50
N ALA A 220 -14.87 17.52 9.29
CA ALA A 220 -16.30 17.63 9.03
C ALA A 220 -16.75 16.44 8.19
N ALA A 221 -17.91 15.88 8.56
CA ALA A 221 -18.64 14.87 7.82
C ALA A 221 -20.05 15.39 7.59
N ALA A 222 -20.54 15.34 6.36
CA ALA A 222 -21.89 15.74 6.01
C ALA A 222 -22.55 14.67 5.15
N MET A 223 -23.87 14.53 5.25
CA MET A 223 -24.64 13.69 4.34
C MET A 223 -25.86 14.41 3.80
N SER A 224 -26.28 14.04 2.60
CA SER A 224 -27.55 14.41 1.96
C SER A 224 -28.13 13.24 1.19
N HIS A 225 -29.41 13.31 0.82
CA HIS A 225 -30.13 12.17 0.26
C HIS A 225 -31.02 12.53 -0.92
N GLU A 226 -31.09 11.65 -1.92
CA GLU A 226 -32.19 11.60 -2.88
C GLU A 226 -33.05 10.38 -2.55
N ILE A 227 -34.36 10.59 -2.34
CA ILE A 227 -35.25 9.55 -1.80
C ILE A 227 -36.47 9.41 -2.70
N GLU A 228 -36.70 8.20 -3.19
CA GLU A 228 -37.84 7.85 -4.03
C GLU A 228 -38.58 6.63 -3.50
N ALA A 229 -39.89 6.77 -3.29
CA ALA A 229 -40.77 5.65 -2.97
C ALA A 229 -42.20 5.93 -3.46
N PRO A 230 -42.97 4.89 -3.86
CA PRO A 230 -44.37 5.06 -4.19
C PRO A 230 -45.20 5.35 -2.93
N GLY A 231 -46.20 6.21 -3.07
CA GLY A 231 -47.17 6.47 -2.00
C GLY A 231 -46.70 7.53 -0.99
N LYS A 232 -47.18 7.41 0.25
CA LYS A 232 -46.89 8.36 1.33
C LYS A 232 -45.60 7.95 2.04
N MET A 233 -44.62 8.84 2.08
CA MET A 233 -43.43 8.71 2.92
C MET A 233 -43.36 9.82 3.97
N SER A 234 -42.63 9.57 5.05
CA SER A 234 -42.16 10.61 5.97
C SER A 234 -40.65 10.59 6.02
N VAL A 235 -40.04 11.78 6.02
CA VAL A 235 -38.60 11.99 6.16
C VAL A 235 -38.40 12.96 7.31
N ASP A 236 -37.50 12.61 8.24
CA ASP A 236 -37.14 13.42 9.40
C ASP A 236 -35.64 13.35 9.63
N ALA A 237 -35.01 14.47 9.98
CA ALA A 237 -33.59 14.54 10.28
C ALA A 237 -33.34 15.08 11.68
N GLU A 238 -32.44 14.42 12.40
CA GLU A 238 -31.98 14.82 13.73
C GLU A 238 -30.45 14.79 13.78
N ALA A 239 -29.87 15.65 14.62
CA ALA A 239 -28.45 15.62 14.94
C ALA A 239 -28.23 15.89 16.42
N GLN A 240 -27.25 15.19 16.97
CA GLN A 240 -26.69 15.29 18.30
C GLN A 240 -25.15 15.29 18.14
N PRO A 241 -24.37 15.53 19.22
CA PRO A 241 -22.92 15.69 19.11
C PRO A 241 -22.17 14.61 18.32
N ASP A 242 -22.51 13.33 18.54
CA ASP A 242 -21.80 12.19 17.92
C ASP A 242 -22.69 11.34 17.00
N ILE A 243 -23.95 11.75 16.79
CA ILE A 243 -24.88 11.04 15.92
C ILE A 243 -25.74 12.02 15.14
N GLY A 244 -25.83 11.81 13.84
CA GLY A 244 -26.87 12.44 13.04
C GLY A 244 -27.57 11.40 12.19
N ARG A 245 -28.88 11.56 12.02
CA ARG A 245 -29.75 10.53 11.45
C ARG A 245 -30.79 11.17 10.54
N VAL A 246 -31.00 10.55 9.38
CA VAL A 246 -32.17 10.77 8.53
C VAL A 246 -33.02 9.50 8.56
N THR A 247 -34.27 9.63 9.00
CA THR A 247 -35.23 8.53 9.09
C THR A 247 -36.27 8.65 7.98
N VAL A 248 -36.37 7.61 7.14
CA VAL A 248 -37.37 7.49 6.08
C VAL A 248 -38.32 6.36 6.43
N ALA A 249 -39.61 6.65 6.52
CA ALA A 249 -40.64 5.63 6.74
C ALA A 249 -41.65 5.60 5.60
N THR A 250 -41.95 4.41 5.10
CA THR A 250 -42.92 4.18 4.02
C THR A 250 -43.55 2.79 4.13
N ARG A 251 -44.64 2.57 3.41
CA ARG A 251 -45.27 1.26 3.27
C ARG A 251 -45.33 0.90 1.80
N LEU A 252 -44.76 -0.26 1.45
CA LEU A 252 -44.59 -0.71 0.09
C LEU A 252 -45.43 -1.98 -0.12
N LYS A 253 -46.15 -2.05 -1.23
CA LYS A 253 -46.80 -3.29 -1.67
C LYS A 253 -45.77 -4.24 -2.29
N ALA A 254 -46.11 -5.51 -2.41
CA ALA A 254 -45.30 -6.49 -3.13
C ALA A 254 -44.86 -5.96 -4.51
N GLY A 255 -43.57 -6.06 -4.82
CA GLY A 255 -42.90 -5.56 -6.02
C GLY A 255 -42.61 -4.05 -6.04
N GLN A 256 -42.96 -3.30 -4.99
CA GLN A 256 -42.62 -1.88 -4.86
C GLN A 256 -41.30 -1.69 -4.11
N LYS A 257 -40.61 -0.60 -4.45
CA LYS A 257 -39.28 -0.29 -3.94
C LYS A 257 -39.20 1.08 -3.27
N LEU A 258 -38.33 1.19 -2.28
CA LEU A 258 -37.77 2.43 -1.79
C LEU A 258 -36.32 2.51 -2.27
N THR A 259 -35.99 3.58 -2.99
CA THR A 259 -34.64 3.91 -3.44
C THR A 259 -34.14 5.11 -2.64
N LEU A 260 -32.91 5.00 -2.14
CA LEU A 260 -32.21 6.05 -1.42
C LEU A 260 -30.79 6.16 -1.98
N VAL A 261 -30.44 7.34 -2.51
CA VAL A 261 -29.05 7.70 -2.77
C VAL A 261 -28.56 8.54 -1.60
N LYS A 262 -27.54 8.06 -0.90
CA LYS A 262 -26.85 8.78 0.17
C LYS A 262 -25.55 9.35 -0.38
N TYR A 263 -25.40 10.67 -0.37
CA TYR A 263 -24.11 11.32 -0.57
C TYR A 263 -23.49 11.61 0.78
N VAL A 264 -22.18 11.38 0.90
CA VAL A 264 -21.41 11.70 2.11
C VAL A 264 -20.17 12.49 1.71
N ALA A 265 -20.02 13.67 2.29
CA ALA A 265 -18.88 14.53 2.11
C ALA A 265 -17.98 14.52 3.34
N TYR A 266 -16.67 14.43 3.13
CA TYR A 266 -15.67 14.51 4.17
C TYR A 266 -14.65 15.61 3.89
N GLY A 267 -14.15 16.23 4.96
CA GLY A 267 -13.01 17.13 4.91
C GLY A 267 -12.33 17.23 6.26
N TRP A 268 -11.04 17.56 6.26
CA TRP A 268 -10.32 17.87 7.49
C TRP A 268 -9.24 18.92 7.25
N SER A 269 -8.81 19.59 8.32
CA SER A 269 -7.70 20.53 8.30
C SER A 269 -7.07 20.72 9.67
N SER A 270 -5.77 21.01 9.67
CA SER A 270 -5.00 21.56 10.80
C SER A 270 -5.13 23.08 10.96
N HIS A 271 -5.75 23.80 10.00
CA HIS A 271 -5.73 25.28 9.96
C HIS A 271 -7.09 25.93 9.72
N ARG A 272 -8.00 25.27 8.98
CA ARG A 272 -9.30 25.85 8.64
C ARG A 272 -10.19 25.95 9.88
N THR A 273 -10.98 27.02 9.91
CA THR A 273 -12.00 27.21 10.94
C THR A 273 -13.17 26.23 10.76
N ARG A 274 -13.94 26.05 11.83
CA ARG A 274 -15.23 25.32 11.84
C ARG A 274 -16.12 25.66 10.64
N ALA A 275 -16.42 26.94 10.46
CA ALA A 275 -17.26 27.42 9.36
C ALA A 275 -16.69 27.08 7.97
N ALA A 276 -15.37 27.21 7.79
CA ALA A 276 -14.75 26.90 6.51
C ALA A 276 -14.78 25.40 6.16
N LEU A 277 -14.70 24.51 7.16
CA LEU A 277 -14.85 23.08 6.95
C LEU A 277 -16.31 22.68 6.72
N HIS A 278 -17.25 23.27 7.47
CA HIS A 278 -18.68 23.13 7.23
C HIS A 278 -19.04 23.48 5.77
N ASP A 279 -18.63 24.68 5.32
CA ASP A 279 -18.93 25.15 3.98
C ASP A 279 -18.25 24.30 2.90
N GLN A 280 -17.06 23.75 3.17
CA GLN A 280 -16.37 22.84 2.27
C GLN A 280 -17.16 21.55 2.03
N VAL A 281 -17.65 20.90 3.09
CA VAL A 281 -18.42 19.66 2.95
C VAL A 281 -19.81 19.92 2.37
N ALA A 282 -20.45 21.04 2.72
CA ALA A 282 -21.71 21.45 2.11
C ALA A 282 -21.58 21.72 0.60
N ALA A 283 -20.50 22.39 0.17
CA ALA A 283 -20.23 22.63 -1.24
C ALA A 283 -19.91 21.33 -2.00
N ALA A 284 -19.20 20.40 -1.37
CA ALA A 284 -18.94 19.08 -1.95
C ALA A 284 -20.24 18.30 -2.17
N LEU A 285 -21.16 18.29 -1.19
CA LEU A 285 -22.48 17.66 -1.35
C LEU A 285 -23.27 18.27 -2.50
N ALA A 286 -23.33 19.60 -2.59
CA ALA A 286 -24.03 20.28 -3.68
C ALA A 286 -23.45 19.93 -5.07
N GLY A 287 -22.13 19.73 -5.17
CA GLY A 287 -21.48 19.25 -6.40
C GLY A 287 -21.84 17.81 -6.74
N ALA A 288 -21.87 16.93 -5.74
CA ALA A 288 -22.25 15.53 -5.91
C ALA A 288 -23.73 15.39 -6.34
N GLU A 289 -24.65 16.13 -5.70
CA GLU A 289 -26.07 16.17 -6.05
C GLU A 289 -26.31 16.70 -7.46
N LEU A 290 -25.54 17.71 -7.89
CA LEU A 290 -25.61 18.19 -9.27
C LEU A 290 -25.17 17.12 -10.28
N THR A 291 -24.20 16.30 -9.89
CA THR A 291 -23.67 15.21 -10.73
C THR A 291 -24.63 14.01 -10.76
N GLY A 292 -25.31 13.74 -9.65
CA GLY A 292 -26.20 12.60 -9.48
C GLY A 292 -25.45 11.27 -9.33
N TRP A 293 -26.16 10.23 -8.91
CA TRP A 293 -25.61 8.88 -8.79
C TRP A 293 -25.05 8.35 -10.11
N GLU A 294 -25.82 8.45 -11.20
CA GLU A 294 -25.43 7.96 -12.51
C GLU A 294 -24.17 8.67 -13.02
N GLY A 295 -24.09 9.99 -12.83
CA GLY A 295 -22.93 10.78 -13.22
C GLY A 295 -21.67 10.39 -12.45
N LEU A 296 -21.77 10.19 -11.12
CA LEU A 296 -20.63 9.76 -10.30
C LEU A 296 -20.11 8.38 -10.73
N VAL A 297 -21.00 7.45 -11.08
CA VAL A 297 -20.63 6.11 -11.57
C VAL A 297 -20.00 6.18 -12.97
N GLU A 298 -20.53 7.02 -13.86
CA GLU A 298 -19.97 7.23 -15.20
C GLU A 298 -18.58 7.85 -15.14
N GLU A 299 -18.40 8.93 -14.37
CA GLU A 299 -17.12 9.59 -14.14
C GLU A 299 -16.07 8.61 -13.58
N GLN A 300 -16.46 7.79 -12.60
CA GLN A 300 -15.56 6.81 -12.01
C GLN A 300 -15.15 5.72 -13.00
N ARG A 301 -16.09 5.22 -13.81
CA ARG A 301 -15.78 4.25 -14.87
C ARG A 301 -14.84 4.81 -15.91
N ALA A 302 -15.06 6.05 -16.35
CA ALA A 302 -14.19 6.71 -17.31
C ALA A 302 -12.76 6.87 -16.75
N TYR A 303 -12.64 7.27 -15.47
CA TYR A 303 -11.34 7.35 -14.79
C TYR A 303 -10.62 5.99 -14.75
N LEU A 304 -11.34 4.93 -14.39
CA LEU A 304 -10.76 3.57 -14.30
C LEU A 304 -10.44 2.99 -15.67
N GLU A 305 -11.24 3.26 -16.71
CA GLU A 305 -10.94 2.85 -18.08
C GLU A 305 -9.61 3.43 -18.56
N GLU A 306 -9.37 4.73 -18.30
CA GLU A 306 -8.09 5.37 -18.61
C GLU A 306 -6.93 4.76 -17.83
N PHE A 307 -7.11 4.51 -16.53
CA PHE A 307 -6.10 3.86 -15.72
C PHE A 307 -5.76 2.46 -16.25
N TRP A 308 -6.76 1.61 -16.47
CA TRP A 308 -6.56 0.25 -16.97
C TRP A 308 -5.99 0.21 -18.39
N ARG A 309 -6.28 1.22 -19.22
CA ARG A 309 -5.64 1.39 -20.53
C ARG A 309 -4.12 1.58 -20.39
N GLY A 310 -3.66 2.28 -19.35
CA GLY A 310 -2.24 2.55 -19.11
C GLY A 310 -1.50 1.51 -18.26
N ALA A 311 -2.20 0.78 -17.39
CA ALA A 311 -1.58 0.03 -16.29
C ALA A 311 -1.96 -1.46 -16.17
N ASP A 312 -2.90 -1.99 -16.97
CA ASP A 312 -3.31 -3.41 -16.85
C ASP A 312 -2.15 -4.38 -17.05
N VAL A 313 -2.15 -5.44 -16.24
CA VAL A 313 -1.22 -6.57 -16.32
C VAL A 313 -2.03 -7.83 -16.59
N GLN A 314 -1.74 -8.47 -17.71
CA GLN A 314 -2.42 -9.66 -18.19
C GLN A 314 -1.54 -10.89 -18.02
N VAL A 315 -2.06 -11.88 -17.33
CA VAL A 315 -1.40 -13.15 -17.04
C VAL A 315 -2.25 -14.28 -17.62
N GLU A 316 -1.65 -15.09 -18.48
CA GLU A 316 -2.26 -16.28 -19.08
C GLU A 316 -1.62 -17.53 -18.48
N GLY A 317 -2.44 -18.50 -18.05
CA GLY A 317 -1.99 -19.72 -17.36
C GLY A 317 -2.29 -19.74 -15.87
N ASP A 318 -2.61 -18.60 -15.26
CA ASP A 318 -2.90 -18.49 -13.82
C ASP A 318 -4.00 -17.46 -13.55
N PRO A 319 -5.29 -17.87 -13.55
CA PRO A 319 -6.41 -16.95 -13.36
C PRO A 319 -6.48 -16.37 -11.94
N GLU A 320 -5.95 -17.08 -10.93
CA GLU A 320 -5.90 -16.57 -9.56
C GLU A 320 -4.90 -15.41 -9.44
N VAL A 321 -3.70 -15.56 -10.01
CA VAL A 321 -2.73 -14.46 -10.11
C VAL A 321 -3.26 -13.32 -10.97
N GLN A 322 -4.00 -13.61 -12.04
CA GLN A 322 -4.64 -12.57 -12.86
C GLN A 322 -5.64 -11.73 -12.06
N GLN A 323 -6.50 -12.36 -11.24
CA GLN A 323 -7.39 -11.65 -10.34
C GLN A 323 -6.59 -10.83 -9.31
N ALA A 324 -5.57 -11.45 -8.72
CA ALA A 324 -4.76 -10.86 -7.66
C ALA A 324 -3.99 -9.61 -8.10
N VAL A 325 -3.35 -9.62 -9.28
CA VAL A 325 -2.59 -8.44 -9.77
C VAL A 325 -3.51 -7.25 -10.07
N ARG A 326 -4.72 -7.50 -10.58
CA ARG A 326 -5.71 -6.43 -10.80
C ARG A 326 -6.28 -5.91 -9.49
N PHE A 327 -6.54 -6.79 -8.52
CA PHE A 327 -6.90 -6.39 -7.16
C PHE A 327 -5.81 -5.51 -6.53
N ALA A 328 -4.55 -5.92 -6.64
CA ALA A 328 -3.39 -5.15 -6.19
C ALA A 328 -3.33 -3.76 -6.84
N LEU A 329 -3.36 -3.69 -8.17
CA LEU A 329 -3.30 -2.43 -8.91
C LEU A 329 -4.47 -1.50 -8.57
N PHE A 330 -5.68 -2.04 -8.38
CA PHE A 330 -6.83 -1.26 -7.95
C PHE A 330 -6.59 -0.62 -6.58
N HIS A 331 -6.08 -1.37 -5.59
CA HIS A 331 -5.79 -0.81 -4.27
C HIS A 331 -4.58 0.14 -4.24
N ILE A 332 -3.55 -0.08 -5.06
CA ILE A 332 -2.44 0.87 -5.25
C ILE A 332 -2.94 2.19 -5.86
N LEU A 333 -3.80 2.11 -6.88
CA LEU A 333 -4.46 3.28 -7.45
C LEU A 333 -5.26 4.01 -6.37
N GLN A 334 -6.12 3.31 -5.65
CA GLN A 334 -6.95 3.89 -4.59
C GLN A 334 -6.10 4.58 -3.52
N ALA A 335 -4.91 4.07 -3.19
CA ALA A 335 -4.03 4.69 -2.20
C ALA A 335 -3.43 6.04 -2.64
N GLY A 336 -3.18 6.22 -3.95
CA GLY A 336 -2.50 7.39 -4.50
C GLY A 336 -3.40 8.42 -5.19
N ALA A 337 -4.53 8.00 -5.78
CA ALA A 337 -5.30 8.80 -6.75
C ALA A 337 -5.65 10.22 -6.30
N ARG A 338 -6.13 10.38 -5.06
CA ARG A 338 -6.50 11.66 -4.42
C ARG A 338 -5.80 11.86 -3.08
N ALA A 339 -4.61 11.25 -2.92
CA ALA A 339 -3.76 11.55 -1.76
C ALA A 339 -3.41 13.06 -1.74
N GLU A 340 -3.14 13.65 -2.92
CA GLU A 340 -2.97 15.09 -3.13
C GLU A 340 -1.99 15.70 -2.13
N ARG A 341 -0.71 15.33 -2.28
CA ARG A 341 0.41 15.72 -1.40
C ARG A 341 0.27 15.25 0.04
N ARG A 342 -0.22 14.02 0.22
CA ARG A 342 -0.24 13.31 1.49
C ARG A 342 0.53 12.00 1.38
N MET A 343 0.88 11.45 2.54
CA MET A 343 1.54 10.15 2.62
C MET A 343 0.64 9.01 2.17
N ILE A 344 1.28 7.89 1.81
CA ILE A 344 0.61 6.61 1.56
C ILE A 344 0.86 5.71 2.78
N PRO A 345 -0.18 5.37 3.56
CA PRO A 345 -0.01 4.49 4.72
C PRO A 345 0.36 3.06 4.31
N ALA A 346 1.11 2.33 5.13
CA ALA A 346 1.52 0.94 4.84
C ALA A 346 0.32 -0.03 4.64
N LYS A 347 -0.81 0.24 5.31
CA LYS A 347 -2.08 -0.50 5.14
C LYS A 347 -3.12 0.23 4.28
N GLY A 348 -2.71 1.31 3.60
CA GLY A 348 -3.61 2.26 2.96
C GLY A 348 -4.64 2.81 3.95
N LEU A 349 -5.82 3.17 3.45
CA LEU A 349 -6.97 3.54 4.29
C LEU A 349 -7.96 2.38 4.41
N THR A 350 -7.44 1.15 4.56
CA THR A 350 -8.24 -0.09 4.58
C THR A 350 -8.35 -0.71 5.96
N GLY A 351 -7.63 -0.17 6.94
CA GLY A 351 -7.64 -0.63 8.32
C GLY A 351 -6.58 0.12 9.14
N PRO A 352 -6.56 -0.09 10.47
CA PRO A 352 -5.70 0.69 11.36
C PRO A 352 -4.31 0.06 11.55
N GLY A 353 -3.96 -1.04 10.89
CA GLY A 353 -2.65 -1.68 11.07
C GLY A 353 -1.47 -0.70 10.90
N TYR A 354 -0.39 -0.90 11.66
CA TYR A 354 0.77 0.00 11.75
C TYR A 354 0.44 1.45 12.16
N ASP A 355 -0.66 1.68 12.89
CA ASP A 355 -1.15 3.01 13.28
C ASP A 355 -1.47 3.94 12.10
N GLY A 356 -1.60 3.39 10.88
CA GLY A 356 -1.77 4.18 9.66
C GLY A 356 -0.54 4.99 9.28
N HIS A 357 0.65 4.59 9.70
CA HIS A 357 1.89 5.29 9.34
C HIS A 357 2.34 4.95 7.92
N THR A 358 3.05 5.88 7.30
CA THR A 358 3.92 5.59 6.16
C THR A 358 5.30 5.16 6.63
N PHE A 359 5.98 4.37 5.80
CA PHE A 359 7.31 3.79 6.00
C PHE A 359 8.10 3.90 4.68
N TRP A 360 9.34 3.44 4.68
CA TRP A 360 10.14 3.24 3.45
C TRP A 360 9.46 2.31 2.42
N ASP A 361 8.53 1.47 2.87
CA ASP A 361 7.63 0.65 2.05
C ASP A 361 7.06 1.41 0.84
N THR A 362 6.68 2.66 1.07
CA THR A 362 6.09 3.54 0.07
C THR A 362 7.07 3.78 -1.07
N GLU A 363 8.26 4.31 -0.77
CA GLU A 363 9.24 4.70 -1.77
C GLU A 363 9.84 3.50 -2.50
N THR A 364 10.12 2.40 -1.79
CA THR A 364 10.81 1.25 -2.36
C THR A 364 9.89 0.32 -3.15
N PHE A 365 8.63 0.13 -2.71
CA PHE A 365 7.76 -0.89 -3.31
C PHE A 365 6.53 -0.31 -4.01
N VAL A 366 5.88 0.71 -3.45
CA VAL A 366 4.65 1.30 -4.01
C VAL A 366 4.93 2.33 -5.11
N LEU A 367 5.87 3.25 -4.88
CA LEU A 367 6.20 4.29 -5.85
C LEU A 367 6.79 3.79 -7.17
N PRO A 368 7.53 2.67 -7.27
CA PRO A 368 7.87 2.09 -8.58
C PRO A 368 6.62 1.86 -9.43
N VAL A 369 5.57 1.27 -8.87
CA VAL A 369 4.31 1.01 -9.59
C VAL A 369 3.65 2.31 -10.01
N LEU A 370 3.48 3.26 -9.07
CA LEU A 370 2.83 4.54 -9.36
C LEU A 370 3.62 5.38 -10.37
N THR A 371 4.95 5.35 -10.34
CA THR A 371 5.79 6.08 -11.30
C THR A 371 5.49 5.68 -12.75
N TYR A 372 5.19 4.40 -12.99
CA TYR A 372 4.91 3.89 -14.33
C TYR A 372 3.41 3.83 -14.68
N ALA A 373 2.52 3.83 -13.68
CA ALA A 373 1.07 3.70 -13.87
C ALA A 373 0.28 5.00 -13.68
N LEU A 374 0.65 5.82 -12.68
CA LEU A 374 0.00 7.08 -12.32
C LEU A 374 1.06 8.07 -11.76
N PRO A 375 1.91 8.66 -12.62
CA PRO A 375 3.07 9.42 -12.19
C PRO A 375 2.76 10.58 -11.24
N ASP A 376 1.65 11.29 -11.45
CA ASP A 376 1.23 12.41 -10.60
C ASP A 376 1.05 12.01 -9.13
N ALA A 377 0.58 10.77 -8.87
CA ALA A 377 0.44 10.26 -7.50
C ALA A 377 1.80 9.98 -6.85
N ALA A 378 2.79 9.52 -7.62
CA ALA A 378 4.16 9.38 -7.12
C ALA A 378 4.79 10.74 -6.81
N ALA A 379 4.58 11.72 -7.69
CA ALA A 379 5.02 13.10 -7.47
C ALA A 379 4.43 13.69 -6.19
N ASP A 380 3.14 13.44 -5.92
CA ASP A 380 2.46 13.93 -4.73
C ASP A 380 2.98 13.30 -3.44
N ALA A 381 3.26 12.00 -3.42
CA ALA A 381 3.90 11.34 -2.27
C ALA A 381 5.29 11.93 -1.98
N LEU A 382 6.08 12.20 -3.03
CA LEU A 382 7.40 12.83 -2.88
C LEU A 382 7.33 14.31 -2.49
N ARG A 383 6.32 15.06 -2.97
CA ARG A 383 6.03 16.42 -2.50
C ARG A 383 5.66 16.43 -1.02
N TRP A 384 4.96 15.41 -0.54
CA TRP A 384 4.72 15.25 0.89
C TRP A 384 6.03 15.02 1.66
N ARG A 385 6.93 14.13 1.19
CA ARG A 385 8.27 13.98 1.78
C ARG A 385 9.01 15.31 1.84
N HIS A 386 9.02 16.07 0.74
CA HIS A 386 9.61 17.41 0.69
C HIS A 386 9.00 18.37 1.71
N SER A 387 7.68 18.36 1.89
CA SER A 387 7.00 19.18 2.90
C SER A 387 7.39 18.84 4.34
N THR A 388 7.95 17.64 4.57
CA THR A 388 8.42 17.17 5.90
C THR A 388 9.93 17.33 6.11
N ILE A 389 10.65 17.96 5.18
CA ILE A 389 12.07 18.30 5.33
C ILE A 389 12.35 19.04 6.65
N PRO A 390 11.57 20.06 7.08
CA PRO A 390 11.83 20.73 8.35
C PRO A 390 11.91 19.78 9.55
N GLN A 391 10.97 18.84 9.67
CA GLN A 391 10.94 17.82 10.71
C GLN A 391 12.14 16.86 10.59
N ALA A 392 12.52 16.49 9.37
CA ALA A 392 13.68 15.63 9.12
C ALA A 392 15.02 16.33 9.44
N LEU A 393 15.12 17.66 9.24
CA LEU A 393 16.27 18.47 9.64
C LEU A 393 16.37 18.57 11.17
N GLU A 394 15.23 18.81 11.85
CA GLU A 394 15.17 18.80 13.32
C GLU A 394 15.61 17.44 13.87
N ARG A 395 15.16 16.35 13.25
CA ARG A 395 15.57 14.99 13.61
C ARG A 395 17.06 14.77 13.41
N ALA A 396 17.63 15.18 12.27
CA ALA A 396 19.07 15.06 12.02
C ALA A 396 19.89 15.85 13.06
N ALA A 397 19.47 17.08 13.38
CA ALA A 397 20.11 17.90 14.41
C ALA A 397 20.05 17.25 15.79
N GLN A 398 18.91 16.66 16.16
CA GLN A 398 18.76 15.90 17.41
C GLN A 398 19.70 14.69 17.47
N LEU A 399 20.01 14.08 16.33
CA LEU A 399 20.97 12.99 16.21
C LEU A 399 22.42 13.46 16.04
N ASN A 400 22.69 14.76 16.10
CA ASN A 400 24.00 15.39 15.80
C ASN A 400 24.53 15.06 14.40
N LEU A 401 23.64 14.98 13.41
CA LEU A 401 23.95 14.72 12.01
C LEU A 401 23.61 15.93 11.13
N PRO A 402 24.36 16.16 10.04
CA PRO A 402 23.97 17.13 9.02
C PRO A 402 22.87 16.56 8.11
N GLY A 403 22.30 17.40 7.24
CA GLY A 403 21.30 16.97 6.28
C GLY A 403 19.94 16.70 6.93
N ALA A 404 19.14 15.87 6.28
CA ALA A 404 17.81 15.46 6.74
C ALA A 404 17.81 13.97 7.11
N SER A 405 17.21 13.63 8.25
CA SER A 405 16.99 12.26 8.70
C SER A 405 15.48 12.01 8.75
N PHE A 406 14.92 11.50 7.65
CA PHE A 406 13.50 11.15 7.60
C PHE A 406 13.15 10.02 8.60
N PRO A 407 11.96 10.07 9.21
CA PRO A 407 11.55 9.09 10.22
C PRO A 407 11.22 7.72 9.61
N TRP A 408 11.51 6.65 10.35
CA TRP A 408 11.20 5.28 9.97
C TRP A 408 9.70 5.05 9.79
N ARG A 409 8.90 5.60 10.71
CA ARG A 409 7.43 5.58 10.62
C ARG A 409 6.83 6.88 11.12
N THR A 410 5.85 7.41 10.40
CA THR A 410 5.23 8.70 10.72
C THR A 410 3.88 8.89 10.04
N ILE A 411 3.08 9.86 10.51
CA ILE A 411 1.97 10.45 9.76
C ILE A 411 2.28 11.92 9.41
N SER A 412 2.84 12.69 10.35
CA SER A 412 3.04 14.14 10.21
C SER A 412 4.47 14.57 9.79
N GLY A 413 5.42 13.64 9.76
CA GLY A 413 6.84 13.89 9.49
C GLY A 413 7.76 13.73 10.71
N GLN A 414 7.22 13.60 11.93
CA GLN A 414 8.01 13.32 13.14
C GLN A 414 8.19 11.81 13.35
N GLU A 415 9.31 11.40 13.95
CA GLU A 415 9.56 9.99 14.28
C GLU A 415 8.56 9.49 15.32
N CYS A 416 7.98 8.31 15.09
CA CYS A 416 6.97 7.72 15.97
C CYS A 416 7.27 6.26 16.36
N SER A 417 8.45 5.74 16.03
CA SER A 417 8.87 4.39 16.41
C SER A 417 9.36 4.32 17.86
N GLY A 418 8.69 3.52 18.69
CA GLY A 418 9.25 3.09 19.98
C GLY A 418 10.42 2.08 19.85
N TYR A 419 10.64 1.51 18.68
CA TYR A 419 11.72 0.58 18.40
C TYR A 419 12.92 1.33 17.83
N TRP A 420 13.83 1.76 18.71
CA TRP A 420 14.99 2.59 18.35
C TRP A 420 15.95 1.97 17.31
N PRO A 421 16.19 0.64 17.24
CA PRO A 421 17.09 0.08 16.24
C PRO A 421 16.59 0.31 14.81
N ALA A 422 15.29 0.53 14.60
CA ALA A 422 14.77 1.05 13.34
C ALA A 422 14.68 2.58 13.37
N GLY A 423 13.96 3.18 14.34
CA GLY A 423 13.66 4.62 14.37
C GLY A 423 14.86 5.57 14.50
N THR A 424 16.04 5.05 14.84
CA THR A 424 17.26 5.86 15.00
C THR A 424 18.47 5.30 14.22
N ALA A 425 18.41 4.05 13.73
CA ALA A 425 19.55 3.44 13.02
C ALA A 425 19.22 2.91 11.62
N ALA A 426 17.94 2.76 11.25
CA ALA A 426 17.54 2.39 9.88
C ALA A 426 17.52 3.60 8.94
N PHE A 427 18.69 4.22 8.73
CA PHE A 427 18.82 5.42 7.90
C PHE A 427 18.54 5.18 6.41
N HIS A 428 18.46 3.92 5.96
CA HIS A 428 18.31 3.58 4.54
C HIS A 428 17.08 4.20 3.89
N ILE A 429 16.02 4.51 4.64
CA ILE A 429 14.84 5.26 4.17
C ILE A 429 15.22 6.56 3.43
N ASN A 430 16.30 7.23 3.84
CA ASN A 430 16.77 8.45 3.19
C ASN A 430 17.31 8.17 1.78
N ALA A 431 17.92 7.01 1.56
CA ALA A 431 18.34 6.57 0.24
C ALA A 431 17.17 5.99 -0.57
N ASP A 432 16.18 5.36 0.07
CA ASP A 432 14.95 4.91 -0.58
C ASP A 432 14.17 6.09 -1.18
N ILE A 433 14.05 7.19 -0.42
CA ILE A 433 13.45 8.45 -0.91
C ILE A 433 14.25 9.04 -2.08
N ALA A 434 15.58 9.08 -1.96
CA ALA A 434 16.44 9.61 -3.02
C ALA A 434 16.32 8.79 -4.32
N GLU A 435 16.32 7.47 -4.22
CA GLU A 435 16.15 6.59 -5.38
C GLU A 435 14.77 6.75 -6.02
N ALA A 436 13.71 6.89 -5.23
CA ALA A 436 12.37 7.18 -5.75
C ALA A 436 12.29 8.52 -6.50
N VAL A 437 13.01 9.55 -6.01
CA VAL A 437 13.15 10.84 -6.72
C VAL A 437 13.88 10.67 -8.05
N ALA A 438 15.03 9.99 -8.04
CA ALA A 438 15.82 9.76 -9.25
C ALA A 438 15.01 8.98 -10.31
N ARG A 439 14.32 7.91 -9.89
CA ARG A 439 13.43 7.12 -10.75
C ARG A 439 12.30 7.96 -11.32
N TYR A 440 11.61 8.75 -10.50
CA TYR A 440 10.50 9.60 -10.94
C TYR A 440 10.96 10.61 -12.00
N VAL A 441 12.08 11.30 -11.74
CA VAL A 441 12.62 12.30 -12.66
C VAL A 441 13.03 11.64 -13.99
N ASP A 442 13.70 10.48 -13.94
CA ASP A 442 14.07 9.76 -15.16
C ASP A 442 12.86 9.30 -15.99
N ALA A 443 11.83 8.78 -15.29
CA ALA A 443 10.64 8.22 -15.92
C ALA A 443 9.67 9.28 -16.45
N THR A 444 9.66 10.49 -15.90
CA THR A 444 8.69 11.54 -16.28
C THR A 444 9.31 12.70 -17.03
N GLN A 445 10.59 12.98 -16.81
CA GLN A 445 11.25 14.22 -17.23
C GLN A 445 10.54 15.49 -16.73
N ASP A 446 9.88 15.42 -15.57
CA ASP A 446 9.25 16.55 -14.92
C ASP A 446 10.31 17.52 -14.37
N GLU A 447 10.73 18.47 -15.20
CA GLU A 447 11.76 19.47 -14.87
C GLU A 447 11.35 20.36 -13.68
N ALA A 448 10.06 20.69 -13.56
CA ALA A 448 9.57 21.54 -12.48
C ALA A 448 9.71 20.81 -11.14
N PHE A 449 9.27 19.54 -11.08
CA PHE A 449 9.50 18.71 -9.91
C PHE A 449 10.99 18.53 -9.61
N ALA A 450 11.82 18.25 -10.63
CA ALA A 450 13.25 18.04 -10.41
C ALA A 450 13.91 19.26 -9.74
N ARG A 451 13.59 20.48 -10.19
CA ARG A 451 14.14 21.74 -9.64
C ARG A 451 13.59 22.10 -8.27
N GLU A 452 12.28 21.98 -8.07
CA GLU A 452 11.61 22.45 -6.84
C GLU A 452 11.70 21.43 -5.70
N ILE A 453 11.66 20.15 -6.04
CA ILE A 453 11.50 19.05 -5.09
C ILE A 453 12.72 18.12 -5.11
N GLY A 454 13.15 17.73 -6.30
CA GLY A 454 14.20 16.73 -6.49
C GLY A 454 15.55 17.16 -5.91
N VAL A 455 16.02 18.36 -6.27
CA VAL A 455 17.29 18.92 -5.76
C VAL A 455 17.31 18.94 -4.22
N ASP A 456 16.23 19.41 -3.59
CA ASP A 456 16.15 19.52 -2.13
C ASP A 456 16.27 18.15 -1.44
N LEU A 457 15.50 17.16 -1.90
CA LEU A 457 15.50 15.82 -1.32
C LEU A 457 16.86 15.11 -1.51
N LEU A 458 17.44 15.17 -2.71
CA LEU A 458 18.73 14.54 -3.01
C LEU A 458 19.86 15.19 -2.20
N VAL A 459 19.93 16.53 -2.16
CA VAL A 459 21.00 17.24 -1.44
C VAL A 459 20.91 17.01 0.07
N HIS A 460 19.72 17.12 0.67
CA HIS A 460 19.58 16.96 2.12
C HIS A 460 19.86 15.55 2.59
N THR A 461 19.50 14.53 1.81
CA THR A 461 19.79 13.13 2.13
C THR A 461 21.26 12.76 1.85
N ALA A 462 21.89 13.31 0.80
CA ALA A 462 23.33 13.14 0.56
C ALA A 462 24.20 13.76 1.67
N ARG A 463 23.79 14.92 2.22
CA ARG A 463 24.42 15.53 3.40
C ARG A 463 24.40 14.60 4.60
N LEU A 464 23.27 13.93 4.84
CA LEU A 464 23.15 12.93 5.90
C LEU A 464 24.16 11.79 5.68
N TRP A 465 24.18 11.18 4.50
CA TRP A 465 25.09 10.07 4.20
C TRP A 465 26.56 10.46 4.35
N ARG A 466 26.92 11.65 3.88
CA ARG A 466 28.28 12.19 4.02
C ARG A 466 28.66 12.44 5.48
N GLY A 467 27.69 12.78 6.33
CA GLY A 467 27.88 13.03 7.76
C GLY A 467 27.91 11.76 8.62
N ILE A 468 27.12 10.73 8.27
CA ILE A 468 27.13 9.43 8.95
C ILE A 468 28.42 8.67 8.64
N GLY A 469 28.83 8.66 7.37
CA GLY A 469 30.00 7.90 6.95
C GLY A 469 31.33 8.64 7.15
N HIS A 470 32.42 7.86 7.15
CA HIS A 470 33.77 8.39 7.30
C HIS A 470 34.77 7.58 6.45
N HIS A 471 35.92 8.19 6.17
CA HIS A 471 37.04 7.48 5.56
C HIS A 471 37.87 6.76 6.62
N ASP A 472 38.18 5.48 6.39
CA ASP A 472 39.12 4.74 7.22
C ASP A 472 40.59 5.04 6.88
N LEU A 473 41.51 4.44 7.62
CA LEU A 473 42.96 4.63 7.42
C LEU A 473 43.46 4.15 6.04
N ASN A 474 42.69 3.31 5.35
CA ASN A 474 43.00 2.84 3.99
C ASN A 474 42.31 3.70 2.91
N GLY A 475 41.64 4.78 3.32
CA GLY A 475 40.93 5.68 2.43
C GLY A 475 39.62 5.11 1.88
N LYS A 476 39.04 4.07 2.49
CA LYS A 476 37.71 3.56 2.13
C LYS A 476 36.64 4.29 2.93
N PHE A 477 35.55 4.66 2.27
CA PHE A 477 34.39 5.27 2.93
C PHE A 477 33.51 4.19 3.54
N ARG A 478 33.13 4.37 4.80
CA ARG A 478 32.42 3.37 5.61
C ARG A 478 31.22 4.01 6.29
N ILE A 479 30.15 3.24 6.39
CA ILE A 479 28.94 3.59 7.15
C ILE A 479 28.82 2.52 8.26
N HIS A 480 28.80 2.96 9.51
CA HIS A 480 28.84 2.10 10.70
C HIS A 480 27.58 2.26 11.55
N GLY A 481 27.25 1.24 12.34
CA GLY A 481 26.16 1.29 13.32
C GLY A 481 24.77 1.53 12.74
N VAL A 482 24.49 0.98 11.55
CA VAL A 482 23.19 1.14 10.86
C VAL A 482 22.40 -0.16 10.86
N THR A 483 21.08 -0.05 10.73
CA THR A 483 20.18 -1.19 10.52
C THR A 483 19.76 -1.20 9.06
N GLY A 484 19.95 -2.32 8.37
CA GLY A 484 19.43 -2.51 7.01
C GLY A 484 17.96 -2.96 7.02
N PRO A 485 17.39 -3.28 5.84
CA PRO A 485 16.07 -3.89 5.72
C PRO A 485 15.84 -5.12 6.60
N ASP A 486 16.87 -5.92 6.86
CA ASP A 486 16.79 -7.03 7.80
C ASP A 486 16.87 -6.55 9.25
N GLU A 487 15.70 -6.33 9.85
CA GLU A 487 15.59 -5.93 11.26
C GLU A 487 16.04 -7.03 12.25
N TYR A 488 16.36 -8.25 11.81
CA TYR A 488 17.02 -9.25 12.66
C TYR A 488 18.55 -9.10 12.69
N SER A 489 19.09 -8.09 12.01
CA SER A 489 20.51 -7.73 11.98
C SER A 489 20.69 -6.21 12.14
N ALA A 490 20.45 -5.70 13.35
CA ALA A 490 20.47 -4.27 13.62
C ALA A 490 21.83 -3.73 14.09
N VAL A 491 22.06 -2.42 13.88
CA VAL A 491 23.26 -1.68 14.35
C VAL A 491 24.56 -2.35 13.88
N ALA A 492 24.61 -2.70 12.61
CA ALA A 492 25.71 -3.37 11.96
C ALA A 492 26.56 -2.40 11.12
N ASP A 493 27.81 -2.79 10.87
CA ASP A 493 28.73 -2.00 10.05
C ASP A 493 28.68 -2.42 8.58
N ASN A 494 28.71 -1.44 7.69
CA ASN A 494 28.75 -1.61 6.24
C ASN A 494 27.67 -2.58 5.73
N ASN A 495 26.41 -2.38 6.15
CA ASN A 495 25.30 -3.09 5.53
C ASN A 495 25.29 -2.83 4.02
N VAL A 496 25.32 -3.89 3.20
CA VAL A 496 25.52 -3.81 1.74
C VAL A 496 24.40 -3.02 1.07
N TYR A 497 23.14 -3.26 1.45
CA TYR A 497 22.00 -2.51 0.95
C TYR A 497 22.16 -1.01 1.22
N THR A 498 22.38 -0.65 2.49
CA THR A 498 22.54 0.74 2.92
C THR A 498 23.68 1.43 2.20
N ASN A 499 24.85 0.77 2.09
CA ASN A 499 26.02 1.36 1.45
C ASN A 499 25.81 1.62 -0.04
N LEU A 500 25.19 0.68 -0.77
CA LEU A 500 24.93 0.84 -2.21
C LEU A 500 23.86 1.91 -2.47
N MET A 501 22.77 1.91 -1.70
CA MET A 501 21.71 2.91 -1.84
C MET A 501 22.23 4.32 -1.47
N ALA A 502 23.03 4.45 -0.41
CA ALA A 502 23.69 5.71 -0.05
C ALA A 502 24.70 6.16 -1.12
N GLN A 503 25.44 5.21 -1.72
CA GLN A 503 26.36 5.51 -2.83
C GLN A 503 25.62 6.09 -4.04
N ALA A 504 24.46 5.52 -4.41
CA ALA A 504 23.63 6.04 -5.50
C ALA A 504 23.18 7.48 -5.22
N ASN A 505 22.60 7.73 -4.03
CA ASN A 505 22.18 9.08 -3.63
C ASN A 505 23.33 10.11 -3.65
N LEU A 506 24.51 9.75 -3.14
CA LEU A 506 25.68 10.62 -3.17
C LEU A 506 26.09 11.00 -4.61
N ARG A 507 25.95 10.09 -5.57
CA ARG A 507 26.20 10.36 -7.00
C ARG A 507 25.10 11.25 -7.57
N ASP A 508 23.83 10.90 -7.36
CA ASP A 508 22.68 11.65 -7.86
C ASP A 508 22.68 13.10 -7.35
N ALA A 509 23.01 13.31 -6.08
CA ALA A 509 23.12 14.65 -5.49
C ALA A 509 24.27 15.46 -6.11
N ALA A 510 25.41 14.82 -6.40
CA ALA A 510 26.52 15.50 -7.07
C ALA A 510 26.19 15.85 -8.52
N ASP A 511 25.49 14.95 -9.22
CA ASP A 511 25.09 15.13 -10.62
C ASP A 511 24.02 16.21 -10.75
N VAL A 512 23.01 16.20 -9.87
CA VAL A 512 21.97 17.24 -9.87
C VAL A 512 22.54 18.59 -9.47
N ALA A 513 23.50 18.65 -8.53
CA ALA A 513 24.15 19.91 -8.16
C ALA A 513 24.95 20.54 -9.30
N LEU A 514 25.53 19.69 -10.17
CA LEU A 514 26.23 20.15 -11.38
C LEU A 514 25.25 20.56 -12.49
N ALA A 515 24.17 19.80 -12.68
CA ALA A 515 23.17 20.06 -13.70
C ALA A 515 22.27 21.28 -13.38
N MET A 516 22.05 21.57 -12.10
CA MET A 516 21.14 22.60 -11.58
C MET A 516 21.86 23.53 -10.58
N PRO A 517 22.86 24.31 -11.03
CA PRO A 517 23.72 25.09 -10.14
C PRO A 517 23.01 26.22 -9.40
N GLU A 518 21.93 26.78 -9.95
CA GLU A 518 21.16 27.86 -9.29
C GLU A 518 20.37 27.30 -8.10
N GLU A 519 19.69 26.17 -8.28
CA GLU A 519 18.96 25.46 -7.24
C GLU A 519 19.90 24.90 -6.17
N ALA A 520 21.04 24.34 -6.57
CA ALA A 520 22.07 23.87 -5.65
C ALA A 520 22.66 25.04 -4.82
N ALA A 521 22.91 26.20 -5.44
CA ALA A 521 23.39 27.39 -4.76
C ALA A 521 22.36 27.95 -3.76
N ARG A 522 21.04 27.84 -4.03
CA ARG A 522 19.98 28.17 -3.05
C ARG A 522 20.10 27.37 -1.77
N LEU A 523 20.54 26.11 -1.86
CA LEU A 523 20.80 25.23 -0.71
C LEU A 523 22.21 25.39 -0.12
N GLY A 524 23.00 26.34 -0.63
CA GLY A 524 24.38 26.59 -0.21
C GLY A 524 25.37 25.49 -0.62
N VAL A 525 25.04 24.67 -1.62
CA VAL A 525 25.94 23.61 -2.09
C VAL A 525 27.15 24.22 -2.77
N THR A 526 28.34 23.79 -2.35
CA THR A 526 29.60 24.23 -2.95
C THR A 526 30.18 23.15 -3.86
N ALA A 527 31.10 23.54 -4.76
CA ALA A 527 31.82 22.57 -5.60
C ALA A 527 32.63 21.57 -4.77
N GLU A 528 33.17 21.99 -3.61
CA GLU A 528 33.89 21.12 -2.68
C GLU A 528 32.94 20.11 -2.02
N GLU A 529 31.75 20.56 -1.62
CA GLU A 529 30.72 19.67 -1.05
C GLU A 529 30.30 18.60 -2.06
N ALA A 530 29.96 18.99 -3.29
CA ALA A 530 29.59 18.06 -4.35
C ALA A 530 30.74 17.08 -4.72
N ALA A 531 31.99 17.58 -4.76
CA ALA A 531 33.16 16.73 -4.96
C ALA A 531 33.35 15.73 -3.80
N SER A 532 33.05 16.13 -2.56
CA SER A 532 33.14 15.25 -1.40
C SER A 532 32.11 14.12 -1.42
N TRP A 533 30.93 14.34 -2.02
CA TRP A 533 29.93 13.29 -2.22
C TRP A 533 30.42 12.25 -3.23
N ARG A 534 30.97 12.70 -4.36
CA ARG A 534 31.59 11.79 -5.35
C ARG A 534 32.75 11.00 -4.74
N ASP A 535 33.63 11.65 -3.98
CA ASP A 535 34.74 10.98 -3.31
C ASP A 535 34.27 9.87 -2.36
N ALA A 536 33.25 10.15 -1.54
CA ALA A 536 32.65 9.17 -0.65
C ALA A 536 31.99 8.01 -1.42
N ALA A 537 31.26 8.31 -2.50
CA ALA A 537 30.63 7.31 -3.35
C ALA A 537 31.67 6.39 -4.00
N ASP A 538 32.73 6.95 -4.57
CA ASP A 538 33.79 6.20 -5.29
C ASP A 538 34.63 5.33 -4.35
N LYS A 539 34.72 5.69 -3.07
CA LYS A 539 35.48 4.96 -2.05
C LYS A 539 34.62 4.09 -1.14
N MET A 540 33.31 4.03 -1.35
CA MET A 540 32.37 3.23 -0.55
C MET A 540 32.84 1.78 -0.43
N LEU A 541 32.93 1.28 0.81
CA LEU A 541 33.29 -0.10 1.08
C LEU A 541 32.06 -1.00 0.92
N ILE A 542 32.13 -1.96 0.00
CA ILE A 542 31.17 -3.05 -0.12
C ILE A 542 31.88 -4.34 0.33
N PRO A 543 31.50 -4.96 1.46
CA PRO A 543 32.18 -6.16 1.95
C PRO A 543 31.95 -7.36 1.02
N PHE A 544 32.94 -8.24 0.95
CA PHE A 544 32.89 -9.51 0.20
C PHE A 544 33.65 -10.58 1.00
N ASP A 545 33.06 -11.78 1.14
CA ASP A 545 33.67 -12.93 1.79
C ASP A 545 34.29 -13.85 0.73
N GLU A 546 35.59 -13.71 0.51
CA GLU A 546 36.37 -14.50 -0.47
C GLU A 546 36.33 -16.01 -0.20
N ARG A 547 36.14 -16.44 1.06
CA ARG A 547 36.10 -17.86 1.44
C ARG A 547 34.80 -18.51 0.99
N LEU A 548 33.69 -17.79 1.10
CA LEU A 548 32.36 -18.27 0.70
C LEU A 548 32.00 -17.86 -0.74
N GLY A 549 32.65 -16.83 -1.28
CA GLY A 549 32.34 -16.23 -2.57
C GLY A 549 30.96 -15.57 -2.57
N VAL A 550 30.58 -14.93 -1.45
CA VAL A 550 29.32 -14.21 -1.27
C VAL A 550 29.58 -12.86 -0.60
N HIS A 551 28.70 -11.89 -0.85
CA HIS A 551 28.70 -10.66 -0.06
C HIS A 551 28.06 -10.96 1.30
N PRO A 552 28.73 -10.67 2.44
CA PRO A 552 28.05 -10.67 3.72
C PRO A 552 27.12 -9.46 3.77
N GLN A 553 25.87 -9.64 4.22
CA GLN A 553 24.84 -8.60 4.32
C GLN A 553 25.33 -7.38 5.08
N SER A 554 26.16 -7.58 6.10
CA SER A 554 26.94 -6.57 6.80
C SER A 554 28.29 -7.15 7.22
N ALA A 555 29.25 -6.30 7.56
CA ALA A 555 30.58 -6.74 7.97
C ALA A 555 30.49 -7.70 9.17
N GLY A 556 31.06 -8.91 9.02
CA GLY A 556 31.09 -9.95 10.05
C GLY A 556 29.86 -10.88 10.09
N PHE A 557 28.82 -10.63 9.29
CA PHE A 557 27.60 -11.45 9.30
C PHE A 557 27.86 -12.94 9.03
N THR A 558 28.72 -13.27 8.06
CA THR A 558 29.03 -14.67 7.68
C THR A 558 29.82 -15.44 8.76
N ASP A 559 30.40 -14.73 9.74
CA ASP A 559 31.09 -15.34 10.89
C ASP A 559 30.17 -15.57 12.10
N HIS A 560 28.91 -15.10 12.06
CA HIS A 560 27.93 -15.36 13.11
C HIS A 560 27.58 -16.85 13.20
N ALA A 561 27.10 -17.28 14.37
CA ALA A 561 26.60 -18.63 14.54
C ALA A 561 25.35 -18.85 13.65
N PRO A 562 25.22 -19.99 12.96
CA PRO A 562 23.98 -20.32 12.24
C PRO A 562 22.78 -20.38 13.20
N TRP A 563 21.61 -19.96 12.71
CA TRP A 563 20.35 -20.20 13.44
C TRP A 563 19.96 -21.69 13.36
N ASP A 564 19.41 -22.22 14.44
CA ASP A 564 18.99 -23.63 14.51
C ASP A 564 17.57 -23.81 13.95
N PHE A 565 17.43 -23.72 12.63
CA PHE A 565 16.13 -23.85 11.97
C PHE A 565 15.50 -25.25 12.14
N LEU A 566 16.32 -26.31 12.29
CA LEU A 566 15.82 -27.68 12.45
C LEU A 566 15.06 -27.87 13.76
N ASN A 567 15.49 -27.20 14.82
CA ASN A 567 14.85 -27.28 16.14
C ASN A 567 13.97 -26.05 16.46
N THR A 568 13.71 -25.17 15.48
CA THR A 568 12.77 -24.06 15.64
C THR A 568 11.34 -24.54 15.34
N PRO A 569 10.42 -24.55 16.31
CA PRO A 569 9.05 -25.01 16.09
C PRO A 569 8.30 -24.15 15.04
N PRO A 570 7.45 -24.73 14.18
CA PRO A 570 6.66 -23.95 13.21
C PRO A 570 5.75 -22.89 13.84
N GLY A 571 5.32 -23.10 15.10
CA GLY A 571 4.49 -22.16 15.85
C GLY A 571 5.25 -20.98 16.47
N ASP A 572 6.58 -20.95 16.38
CA ASP A 572 7.42 -19.88 16.92
C ASP A 572 7.80 -18.82 15.87
N TYR A 573 7.11 -18.83 14.73
CA TYR A 573 7.19 -17.78 13.71
C TYR A 573 5.96 -16.85 13.80
N PRO A 574 6.13 -15.52 13.63
CA PRO A 574 7.38 -14.83 13.35
C PRO A 574 8.32 -14.77 14.57
N LEU A 575 9.62 -14.94 14.34
CA LEU A 575 10.62 -15.16 15.40
C LEU A 575 10.65 -14.04 16.44
N LEU A 576 10.42 -12.78 16.04
CA LEU A 576 10.42 -11.63 16.95
C LEU A 576 9.38 -11.72 18.08
N LEU A 577 8.32 -12.52 17.92
CA LEU A 577 7.31 -12.72 18.94
C LEU A 577 7.69 -13.81 19.96
N HIS A 578 8.71 -14.63 19.66
CA HIS A 578 9.07 -15.82 20.43
C HIS A 578 10.53 -15.80 20.92
N TYR A 579 11.41 -15.07 20.25
CA TYR A 579 12.83 -14.99 20.52
C TYR A 579 13.28 -13.55 20.76
N PRO A 580 14.21 -13.32 21.70
CA PRO A 580 14.69 -11.98 22.00
C PRO A 580 15.62 -11.46 20.91
N TYR A 581 15.52 -10.17 20.58
CA TYR A 581 16.35 -9.52 19.57
C TYR A 581 17.86 -9.73 19.76
N PHE A 582 18.37 -9.77 21.00
CA PHE A 582 19.80 -9.99 21.23
C PHE A 582 20.30 -11.34 20.67
N ASP A 583 19.43 -12.36 20.62
CA ASP A 583 19.79 -13.68 20.10
C ASP A 583 19.64 -13.73 18.57
N LEU A 584 18.67 -12.99 18.02
CA LEU A 584 18.51 -12.82 16.56
C LEU A 584 19.72 -12.08 15.96
N TYR A 585 20.10 -10.92 16.53
CA TYR A 585 21.15 -10.02 16.00
C TYR A 585 22.53 -10.63 15.82
N ARG A 586 22.83 -11.72 16.54
CA ARG A 586 24.16 -12.36 16.57
C ARG A 586 24.20 -13.69 15.82
N LYS A 587 23.12 -14.04 15.11
CA LYS A 587 22.97 -15.30 14.40
C LYS A 587 22.67 -15.04 12.92
N GLN A 588 22.92 -16.04 12.10
CA GLN A 588 22.58 -16.01 10.69
C GLN A 588 21.11 -16.40 10.51
N VAL A 589 20.23 -15.40 10.60
CA VAL A 589 18.80 -15.50 10.30
C VAL A 589 18.34 -14.15 9.75
N VAL A 590 17.55 -14.18 8.69
CA VAL A 590 17.15 -12.96 7.96
C VAL A 590 15.63 -12.84 7.98
N LYS A 591 15.13 -11.73 8.54
CA LYS A 591 13.67 -11.45 8.61
C LYS A 591 13.06 -11.36 7.22
N GLN A 592 13.69 -10.56 6.36
CA GLN A 592 13.24 -10.18 5.03
C GLN A 592 14.42 -9.81 4.12
N ALA A 593 14.20 -9.74 2.81
CA ALA A 593 15.25 -9.43 1.84
C ALA A 593 16.02 -8.13 2.15
N ASP A 594 17.35 -8.24 2.30
CA ASP A 594 18.30 -7.14 2.53
C ASP A 594 19.38 -7.16 1.43
N LEU A 595 20.35 -8.09 1.47
CA LEU A 595 21.29 -8.26 0.36
C LEU A 595 20.56 -8.61 -0.95
N VAL A 596 19.53 -9.46 -0.87
CA VAL A 596 18.73 -9.84 -2.05
C VAL A 596 18.02 -8.61 -2.64
N LEU A 597 17.56 -7.69 -1.79
CA LEU A 597 16.99 -6.42 -2.25
C LEU A 597 18.05 -5.50 -2.87
N ALA A 598 19.27 -5.49 -2.31
CA ALA A 598 20.39 -4.75 -2.89
C ALA A 598 20.72 -5.25 -4.31
N MET A 599 20.69 -6.57 -4.55
CA MET A 599 20.90 -7.14 -5.88
C MET A 599 19.80 -6.76 -6.88
N GLN A 600 18.57 -6.56 -6.40
CA GLN A 600 17.45 -6.11 -7.22
C GLN A 600 17.60 -4.62 -7.61
N LEU A 601 17.81 -3.73 -6.63
CA LEU A 601 17.81 -2.27 -6.86
C LEU A 601 19.16 -1.76 -7.37
N CYS A 602 20.27 -2.35 -6.93
CA CYS A 602 21.64 -1.98 -7.29
C CYS A 602 22.32 -3.07 -8.10
N GLY A 603 21.58 -3.68 -9.05
CA GLY A 603 22.01 -4.88 -9.77
C GLY A 603 23.31 -4.75 -10.57
N HIS A 604 23.74 -3.53 -10.89
CA HIS A 604 25.02 -3.25 -11.56
C HIS A 604 26.25 -3.48 -10.67
N ALA A 605 26.06 -3.56 -9.34
CA ALA A 605 27.14 -3.76 -8.38
C ALA A 605 27.55 -5.24 -8.22
N PHE A 606 26.87 -6.17 -8.91
CA PHE A 606 27.06 -7.61 -8.75
C PHE A 606 27.15 -8.30 -10.11
N THR A 607 28.08 -9.25 -10.22
CA THR A 607 28.16 -10.19 -11.34
C THR A 607 27.01 -11.20 -11.31
N PRO A 608 26.63 -11.81 -12.45
CA PRO A 608 25.63 -12.88 -12.47
C PRO A 608 25.96 -14.04 -11.51
N GLU A 609 27.24 -14.42 -11.42
CA GLU A 609 27.71 -15.50 -10.53
C GLU A 609 27.59 -15.12 -9.05
N GLU A 610 27.92 -13.88 -8.68
CA GLU A 610 27.69 -13.37 -7.33
C GLU A 610 26.21 -13.35 -7.00
N LYS A 611 25.34 -12.91 -7.93
CA LYS A 611 23.89 -12.90 -7.72
C LYS A 611 23.34 -14.29 -7.43
N GLU A 612 23.74 -15.28 -8.23
CA GLU A 612 23.30 -16.66 -8.04
C GLU A 612 23.78 -17.24 -6.69
N ARG A 613 25.04 -17.01 -6.32
CA ARG A 613 25.60 -17.49 -5.04
C ARG A 613 24.99 -16.80 -3.83
N ASN A 614 24.88 -15.47 -3.87
CA ASN A 614 24.24 -14.68 -2.83
C ASN A 614 22.79 -15.13 -2.66
N PHE A 615 22.02 -15.25 -3.75
CA PHE A 615 20.65 -15.70 -3.69
C PHE A 615 20.54 -17.07 -3.02
N ALA A 616 21.37 -18.04 -3.42
CA ALA A 616 21.36 -19.37 -2.82
C ALA A 616 21.74 -19.38 -1.34
N TYR A 617 22.70 -18.54 -0.94
CA TYR A 617 23.12 -18.41 0.46
C TYR A 617 22.01 -17.80 1.33
N TYR A 618 21.41 -16.71 0.88
CA TYR A 618 20.43 -15.95 1.66
C TYR A 618 19.04 -16.57 1.66
N GLU A 619 18.66 -17.33 0.63
CA GLU A 619 17.45 -18.13 0.65
C GLU A 619 17.44 -19.15 1.79
N ALA A 620 18.58 -19.74 2.12
CA ALA A 620 18.71 -20.69 3.22
C ALA A 620 18.61 -20.05 4.62
N LEU A 621 18.63 -18.72 4.71
CA LEU A 621 18.60 -17.96 5.96
C LEU A 621 17.33 -17.14 6.14
N THR A 622 16.57 -16.91 5.06
CA THR A 622 15.45 -15.97 5.05
C THR A 622 14.16 -16.64 5.53
N VAL A 623 13.60 -16.14 6.63
CA VAL A 623 12.36 -16.68 7.21
C VAL A 623 11.10 -16.07 6.61
N ARG A 624 11.18 -14.88 5.99
CA ARG A 624 10.03 -14.14 5.45
C ARG A 624 8.96 -13.85 6.51
N ASP A 625 9.40 -13.28 7.63
CA ASP A 625 8.52 -12.79 8.71
C ASP A 625 7.89 -11.42 8.40
N SER A 626 8.03 -10.99 7.14
CA SER A 626 7.55 -9.73 6.60
C SER A 626 6.97 -9.98 5.21
N SER A 627 5.83 -9.36 4.93
CA SER A 627 5.16 -9.44 3.62
C SER A 627 5.96 -8.80 2.49
N LEU A 628 6.98 -7.98 2.81
CA LEU A 628 7.86 -7.34 1.84
C LEU A 628 8.85 -8.32 1.20
N SER A 629 9.07 -9.50 1.78
CA SER A 629 10.17 -10.39 1.35
C SER A 629 9.88 -11.17 0.07
N ALA A 630 8.67 -11.72 -0.07
CA ALA A 630 8.34 -12.66 -1.15
C ALA A 630 8.50 -12.06 -2.55
N GLN A 631 8.09 -10.80 -2.76
CA GLN A 631 8.24 -10.13 -4.06
C GLN A 631 9.70 -10.06 -4.51
N THR A 632 10.61 -9.71 -3.60
CA THR A 632 12.04 -9.55 -3.90
C THR A 632 12.67 -10.91 -4.20
N GLN A 633 12.25 -11.94 -3.47
CA GLN A 633 12.64 -13.32 -3.77
C GLN A 633 12.12 -13.78 -5.14
N ALA A 634 10.89 -13.42 -5.52
CA ALA A 634 10.33 -13.73 -6.84
C ALA A 634 11.17 -13.06 -7.96
N VAL A 635 11.48 -11.77 -7.79
CA VAL A 635 12.29 -11.01 -8.76
C VAL A 635 13.67 -11.65 -8.93
N MET A 636 14.37 -11.92 -7.83
CA MET A 636 15.72 -12.48 -7.91
C MET A 636 15.72 -13.94 -8.37
N ALA A 637 14.77 -14.76 -7.94
CA ALA A 637 14.61 -16.12 -8.45
C ALA A 637 14.43 -16.14 -9.97
N ALA A 638 13.62 -15.23 -10.52
CA ALA A 638 13.46 -15.08 -11.96
C ALA A 638 14.77 -14.65 -12.64
N GLU A 639 15.50 -13.69 -12.04
CA GLU A 639 16.78 -13.17 -12.56
C GLU A 639 17.94 -14.17 -12.51
N VAL A 640 17.96 -15.11 -11.56
CA VAL A 640 18.99 -16.17 -11.52
C VAL A 640 18.55 -17.50 -12.17
N GLY A 641 17.28 -17.59 -12.60
CA GLY A 641 16.78 -18.68 -13.44
C GLY A 641 15.99 -19.78 -12.72
N TYR A 642 15.62 -19.60 -11.45
CA TYR A 642 14.74 -20.50 -10.70
C TYR A 642 13.26 -20.12 -10.93
N LEU A 643 12.78 -20.25 -12.17
CA LEU A 643 11.48 -19.69 -12.60
C LEU A 643 10.27 -20.29 -11.87
N GLU A 644 10.29 -21.58 -11.54
CA GLU A 644 9.22 -22.22 -10.77
C GLU A 644 9.17 -21.70 -9.33
N LEU A 645 10.34 -21.52 -8.70
CA LEU A 645 10.43 -20.90 -7.36
C LEU A 645 9.97 -19.43 -7.40
N ALA A 646 10.28 -18.72 -8.48
CA ALA A 646 9.79 -17.36 -8.69
C ALA A 646 8.26 -17.31 -8.79
N HIS A 647 7.62 -18.32 -9.40
CA HIS A 647 6.17 -18.42 -9.50
C HIS A 647 5.52 -18.71 -8.15
N ASP A 648 6.12 -19.60 -7.35
CA ASP A 648 5.68 -19.85 -5.97
C ASP A 648 5.74 -18.57 -5.11
N TYR A 649 6.81 -17.78 -5.24
CA TYR A 649 6.93 -16.49 -4.55
C TYR A 649 5.98 -15.41 -5.08
N LEU A 650 5.72 -15.38 -6.39
CA LEU A 650 4.68 -14.53 -6.98
C LEU A 650 3.32 -14.84 -6.36
N ALA A 651 2.96 -16.11 -6.23
CA ALA A 651 1.70 -16.50 -5.60
C ALA A 651 1.64 -16.09 -4.12
N GLU A 652 2.73 -16.28 -3.37
CA GLU A 652 2.82 -15.86 -1.96
C GLU A 652 2.59 -14.34 -1.80
N THR A 653 3.22 -13.49 -2.62
CA THR A 653 3.04 -12.03 -2.52
C THR A 653 1.68 -11.56 -3.06
N ALA A 654 1.19 -12.16 -4.16
CA ALA A 654 -0.05 -11.73 -4.81
C ALA A 654 -1.29 -12.14 -4.02
N LEU A 655 -1.24 -13.30 -3.34
CA LEU A 655 -2.36 -13.86 -2.60
C LEU A 655 -2.32 -13.55 -1.10
N MET A 656 -1.36 -12.73 -0.64
CA MET A 656 -1.16 -12.37 0.76
C MET A 656 -2.47 -11.99 1.46
N ASP A 657 -3.23 -11.05 0.90
CA ASP A 657 -4.50 -10.58 1.49
C ASP A 657 -5.70 -11.44 1.07
N LEU A 658 -5.78 -11.85 -0.19
CA LEU A 658 -6.91 -12.64 -0.72
C LEU A 658 -7.02 -14.01 -0.04
N ARG A 659 -5.89 -14.61 0.37
CA ARG A 659 -5.84 -15.88 1.11
C ARG A 659 -5.47 -15.69 2.59
N ASP A 660 -5.24 -14.46 3.05
CA ASP A 660 -4.80 -14.11 4.40
C ASP A 660 -3.63 -14.98 4.89
N LEU A 661 -2.57 -15.01 4.08
CA LEU A 661 -1.38 -15.81 4.36
C LEU A 661 -0.61 -15.29 5.60
N GLY A 662 -0.71 -13.99 5.89
CA GLY A 662 -0.12 -13.33 7.05
C GLY A 662 -0.95 -13.44 8.34
N HIS A 663 -2.21 -13.88 8.26
CA HIS A 663 -3.16 -13.95 9.38
C HIS A 663 -3.43 -12.60 10.07
N ASP A 664 -3.24 -11.49 9.35
CA ASP A 664 -3.42 -10.12 9.85
C ASP A 664 -4.13 -9.20 8.85
N THR A 665 -4.71 -9.75 7.77
CA THR A 665 -5.52 -8.98 6.80
C THR A 665 -6.71 -8.28 7.47
N ALA A 666 -7.17 -8.80 8.61
CA ALA A 666 -8.19 -8.16 9.45
C ALA A 666 -7.84 -6.71 9.87
N ASN A 667 -6.54 -6.37 9.92
CA ASN A 667 -6.05 -5.04 10.28
C ASN A 667 -5.86 -4.10 9.08
N GLY A 668 -6.20 -4.54 7.87
CA GLY A 668 -6.00 -3.80 6.61
C GLY A 668 -5.09 -4.56 5.64
N LEU A 669 -5.18 -4.19 4.36
CA LEU A 669 -4.42 -4.76 3.25
C LEU A 669 -2.95 -4.36 3.28
N HIS A 670 -2.07 -5.15 2.67
CA HIS A 670 -0.63 -4.91 2.67
C HIS A 670 -0.17 -4.18 1.40
N LEU A 671 -0.14 -2.84 1.38
CA LEU A 671 0.15 -2.11 0.14
C LEU A 671 1.51 -2.49 -0.48
N ALA A 672 2.55 -2.69 0.32
CA ALA A 672 3.85 -3.14 -0.21
C ALA A 672 3.77 -4.53 -0.87
N SER A 673 2.99 -5.47 -0.30
CA SER A 673 2.76 -6.81 -0.87
C SER A 673 1.90 -6.77 -2.13
N LEU A 674 0.89 -5.88 -2.15
CA LEU A 674 0.05 -5.66 -3.32
C LEU A 674 0.88 -5.08 -4.48
N ALA A 675 1.71 -4.08 -4.22
CA ALA A 675 2.69 -3.60 -5.20
C ALA A 675 3.67 -4.73 -5.62
N GLY A 676 3.96 -5.65 -4.70
CA GLY A 676 4.77 -6.85 -4.93
C GLY A 676 4.25 -7.77 -6.02
N ALA A 677 2.93 -7.87 -6.24
CA ALA A 677 2.39 -8.62 -7.37
C ALA A 677 2.85 -8.03 -8.72
N TRP A 678 2.80 -6.70 -8.84
CA TRP A 678 3.31 -6.00 -10.03
C TRP A 678 4.83 -6.12 -10.14
N ASN A 679 5.58 -5.93 -9.05
CA ASN A 679 7.03 -6.02 -9.06
C ASN A 679 7.53 -7.42 -9.46
N ALA A 680 6.92 -8.49 -8.93
CA ALA A 680 7.26 -9.86 -9.30
C ALA A 680 6.96 -10.16 -10.78
N LEU A 681 5.84 -9.67 -11.32
CA LEU A 681 5.48 -9.85 -12.73
C LEU A 681 6.35 -9.00 -13.66
N VAL A 682 6.46 -7.69 -13.40
CA VAL A 682 7.10 -6.73 -14.33
C VAL A 682 8.62 -6.67 -14.13
N SER A 683 9.09 -6.52 -12.90
CA SER A 683 10.53 -6.49 -12.61
C SER A 683 11.14 -7.89 -12.54
N GLY A 684 10.38 -8.91 -12.13
CA GLY A 684 10.82 -10.31 -12.13
C GLY A 684 10.74 -10.95 -13.52
N PHE A 685 9.54 -11.38 -13.91
CA PHE A 685 9.34 -12.09 -15.18
C PHE A 685 9.46 -11.19 -16.42
N GLY A 686 9.04 -9.92 -16.35
CA GLY A 686 9.32 -8.93 -17.40
C GLY A 686 10.78 -8.50 -17.44
N GLY A 687 11.52 -8.72 -16.35
CA GLY A 687 12.93 -8.39 -16.23
C GLY A 687 13.23 -6.88 -16.33
N LEU A 688 12.26 -6.02 -15.99
CA LEU A 688 12.42 -4.57 -16.08
C LEU A 688 13.48 -4.06 -15.09
N ARG A 689 14.47 -3.33 -15.61
CA ARG A 689 15.46 -2.53 -14.86
C ARG A 689 15.62 -1.18 -15.59
N PRO A 690 15.12 -0.07 -15.04
CA PRO A 690 15.39 1.25 -15.57
C PRO A 690 16.88 1.61 -15.40
N ASP A 691 17.48 2.25 -16.39
CA ASP A 691 18.86 2.73 -16.35
C ASP A 691 19.00 4.05 -17.14
N HIS A 692 19.05 5.17 -16.41
CA HIS A 692 19.27 6.54 -16.89
C HIS A 692 18.91 6.81 -18.37
N GLY A 693 17.62 6.80 -18.69
CA GLY A 693 17.11 7.06 -20.03
C GLY A 693 16.87 5.85 -20.93
N THR A 694 17.15 4.65 -20.43
CA THR A 694 16.88 3.39 -21.09
C THR A 694 16.05 2.48 -20.21
N LEU A 695 15.04 1.82 -20.77
CA LEU A 695 14.33 0.73 -20.10
C LEU A 695 14.97 -0.61 -20.48
N CYS A 696 15.66 -1.24 -19.55
CA CYS A 696 16.29 -2.53 -19.78
C CYS A 696 15.35 -3.67 -19.40
N PHE A 697 15.31 -4.70 -20.24
CA PHE A 697 14.46 -5.88 -20.06
C PHE A 697 15.28 -7.16 -20.21
N SER A 698 15.16 -8.05 -19.23
CA SER A 698 15.65 -9.44 -19.31
C SER A 698 14.52 -10.44 -19.08
N PRO A 699 13.50 -10.46 -19.95
CA PRO A 699 12.25 -11.16 -19.70
C PRO A 699 12.43 -12.68 -19.69
N ARG A 700 11.72 -13.35 -18.80
CA ARG A 700 11.70 -14.81 -18.62
C ARG A 700 10.36 -15.25 -18.10
N LEU A 701 9.90 -16.43 -18.49
CA LEU A 701 8.58 -16.93 -18.11
C LEU A 701 8.67 -18.44 -17.80
N PRO A 702 8.13 -18.92 -16.67
CA PRO A 702 8.06 -20.35 -16.37
C PRO A 702 7.14 -21.05 -17.36
N GLU A 703 7.23 -22.38 -17.46
CA GLU A 703 6.37 -23.16 -18.36
C GLU A 703 4.89 -23.10 -17.94
N THR A 704 4.62 -22.83 -16.66
CA THR A 704 3.28 -22.68 -16.09
C THR A 704 2.54 -21.43 -16.57
N LEU A 705 3.26 -20.40 -17.05
CA LEU A 705 2.68 -19.16 -17.54
C LEU A 705 2.80 -19.10 -19.07
N GLY A 706 1.65 -18.99 -19.76
CA GLY A 706 1.61 -18.96 -21.23
C GLY A 706 1.97 -17.60 -21.81
N LYS A 707 1.64 -16.51 -21.09
CA LYS A 707 1.87 -15.13 -21.52
C LYS A 707 1.81 -14.18 -20.33
N LEU A 708 2.71 -13.19 -20.33
CA LEU A 708 2.62 -11.99 -19.51
C LEU A 708 2.55 -10.78 -20.45
N SER A 709 1.59 -9.88 -20.25
CA SER A 709 1.56 -8.59 -20.95
C SER A 709 1.33 -7.46 -19.97
N PHE A 710 2.13 -6.41 -20.03
CA PHE A 710 1.98 -5.24 -19.17
C PHE A 710 2.21 -3.95 -19.95
N ARG A 711 1.75 -2.85 -19.39
CA ARG A 711 1.92 -1.50 -19.93
C ARG A 711 2.58 -0.61 -18.89
N LEU A 712 3.35 0.36 -19.38
CA LEU A 712 4.03 1.35 -18.54
C LEU A 712 4.20 2.66 -19.30
N ARG A 713 4.13 3.76 -18.55
CA ARG A 713 4.42 5.11 -19.05
C ARG A 713 5.87 5.47 -18.76
N TYR A 714 6.60 5.88 -19.78
CA TYR A 714 8.00 6.32 -19.64
C TYR A 714 8.26 7.47 -20.62
N ARG A 715 8.72 8.59 -20.08
CA ARG A 715 9.05 9.83 -20.80
C ARG A 715 7.93 10.27 -21.75
N GLY A 716 6.72 10.31 -21.21
CA GLY A 716 5.49 10.68 -21.94
C GLY A 716 4.94 9.60 -22.88
N SER A 717 5.62 8.47 -23.02
CA SER A 717 5.26 7.41 -23.96
C SER A 717 4.65 6.21 -23.25
N LEU A 718 3.61 5.62 -23.83
CA LEU A 718 2.98 4.40 -23.36
C LEU A 718 3.54 3.23 -24.14
N ILE A 719 4.22 2.32 -23.47
CA ILE A 719 4.74 1.10 -24.09
C ILE A 719 4.00 -0.13 -23.56
N CYS A 720 3.89 -1.15 -24.41
CA CYS A 720 3.39 -2.46 -24.04
C CYS A 720 4.48 -3.50 -24.26
N VAL A 721 4.69 -4.34 -23.25
CA VAL A 721 5.62 -5.47 -23.29
C VAL A 721 4.82 -6.75 -23.17
N THR A 722 4.99 -7.66 -24.13
CA THR A 722 4.37 -9.00 -24.11
C THR A 722 5.45 -10.06 -24.11
N VAL A 723 5.54 -10.82 -23.02
CA VAL A 723 6.47 -11.92 -22.82
C VAL A 723 5.76 -13.24 -23.07
N ARG A 724 6.38 -14.09 -23.89
CA ARG A 724 6.02 -15.51 -24.13
C ARG A 724 7.27 -16.37 -23.86
N PRO A 725 7.15 -17.71 -23.71
CA PRO A 725 8.28 -18.55 -23.29
C PRO A 725 9.59 -18.38 -24.08
N ASN A 726 9.54 -18.06 -25.38
CA ASN A 726 10.73 -17.96 -26.23
C ASN A 726 10.94 -16.56 -26.85
N ALA A 727 10.06 -15.59 -26.59
CA ALA A 727 10.13 -14.29 -27.25
C ALA A 727 9.45 -13.18 -26.43
N ALA A 728 9.99 -11.96 -26.52
CA ALA A 728 9.39 -10.75 -25.99
C ALA A 728 9.04 -9.80 -27.14
N THR A 729 7.84 -9.22 -27.10
CA THR A 729 7.39 -8.21 -28.05
C THR A 729 7.24 -6.88 -27.33
N TYR A 730 7.78 -5.83 -27.93
CA TYR A 730 7.75 -4.46 -27.43
C TYR A 730 6.99 -3.61 -28.45
N ALA A 731 6.01 -2.85 -28.00
CA ALA A 731 5.20 -1.99 -28.85
C ALA A 731 5.04 -0.60 -28.22
N LEU A 732 5.26 0.44 -29.01
CA LEU A 732 4.91 1.82 -28.67
C LEU A 732 3.42 2.05 -29.00
N TYR A 733 2.62 2.33 -27.98
CA TYR A 733 1.18 2.58 -28.14
C TYR A 733 0.90 4.06 -28.40
N GLU A 734 1.53 4.92 -27.62
CA GLU A 734 1.36 6.38 -27.66
C GLU A 734 2.69 7.05 -27.30
N GLY A 735 2.97 8.23 -27.85
CA GLY A 735 4.17 9.02 -27.52
C GLY A 735 5.31 8.91 -28.53
N GLU A 736 6.49 9.36 -28.10
CA GLU A 736 7.71 9.43 -28.91
C GLU A 736 8.52 8.12 -28.82
N PRO A 737 9.46 7.87 -29.73
CA PRO A 737 10.33 6.70 -29.66
C PRO A 737 11.08 6.58 -28.33
N VAL A 738 11.15 5.36 -27.79
CA VAL A 738 11.78 5.07 -26.48
C VAL A 738 13.00 4.17 -26.65
N GLN A 739 14.09 4.49 -25.96
CA GLN A 739 15.25 3.61 -25.90
C GLN A 739 14.99 2.44 -24.95
N ILE A 740 15.17 1.21 -25.44
CA ILE A 740 15.07 0.00 -24.65
C ILE A 740 16.32 -0.87 -24.80
N SER A 741 16.54 -1.77 -23.85
CA SER A 741 17.54 -2.84 -23.96
C SER A 741 16.87 -4.20 -23.77
N HIS A 742 17.23 -5.19 -24.58
CA HIS A 742 16.79 -6.58 -24.45
C HIS A 742 18.01 -7.47 -24.21
N HIS A 743 18.15 -7.99 -23.00
CA HIS A 743 19.32 -8.78 -22.57
C HIS A 743 20.67 -8.08 -22.87
N GLY A 744 20.70 -6.76 -22.73
CA GLY A 744 21.91 -5.95 -22.95
C GLY A 744 22.06 -5.41 -24.38
N GLU A 745 21.25 -5.85 -25.34
CA GLU A 745 21.23 -5.31 -26.70
C GLU A 745 20.29 -4.11 -26.80
N GLU A 746 20.81 -2.96 -27.25
CA GLU A 746 20.05 -1.72 -27.36
C GLU A 746 19.17 -1.66 -28.61
N HIS A 747 17.94 -1.16 -28.44
CA HIS A 747 16.98 -0.95 -29.51
C HIS A 747 16.23 0.36 -29.33
N LEU A 748 15.98 1.06 -30.43
CA LEU A 748 15.04 2.17 -30.46
C LEU A 748 13.64 1.64 -30.78
N LEU A 749 12.69 1.86 -29.87
CA LEU A 749 11.30 1.45 -30.03
C LEU A 749 10.49 2.55 -30.73
N ASP A 750 10.47 2.53 -32.06
CA ASP A 750 9.65 3.40 -32.91
C ASP A 750 8.47 2.66 -33.60
N LYS A 751 8.48 1.34 -33.52
CA LYS A 751 7.48 0.41 -34.04
C LYS A 751 7.52 -0.89 -33.22
N GLU A 752 6.55 -1.76 -33.44
CA GLU A 752 6.56 -3.08 -32.81
C GLU A 752 7.80 -3.89 -33.22
N ILE A 753 8.48 -4.47 -32.23
CA ILE A 753 9.62 -5.38 -32.42
C ILE A 753 9.46 -6.62 -31.54
N THR A 754 9.82 -7.78 -32.10
CA THR A 754 9.83 -9.06 -31.37
C THR A 754 11.25 -9.62 -31.34
N LEU A 755 11.74 -9.90 -30.14
CA LEU A 755 13.09 -10.38 -29.87
C LEU A 755 13.06 -11.74 -29.17
N THR A 756 14.11 -12.54 -29.38
CA THR A 756 14.18 -13.92 -28.87
C THR A 756 14.69 -13.93 -27.43
N ILE A 757 14.01 -14.65 -26.55
CA ILE A 757 14.45 -14.81 -25.16
C ILE A 757 15.50 -15.94 -25.08
N PRO A 758 16.72 -15.67 -24.61
CA PRO A 758 17.73 -16.70 -24.39
C PRO A 758 17.31 -17.61 -23.23
N LYS A 759 17.62 -18.91 -23.36
CA LYS A 759 17.45 -19.86 -22.26
C LYS A 759 18.47 -19.57 -21.17
N ILE A 760 18.01 -19.52 -19.92
CA ILE A 760 18.87 -19.56 -18.74
C ILE A 760 18.88 -20.96 -18.16
N THR A 761 20.04 -21.41 -17.70
CA THR A 761 20.19 -22.61 -16.89
C THR A 761 21.01 -22.21 -15.67
N PRO A 762 20.45 -22.27 -14.46
CA PRO A 762 21.22 -22.01 -13.24
C PRO A 762 22.44 -22.92 -13.16
N ASN A 763 23.57 -22.40 -12.67
CA ASN A 763 24.78 -23.16 -12.44
C ASN A 763 24.74 -23.93 -11.11
N LEU A 764 23.92 -23.47 -10.16
CA LEU A 764 23.73 -24.10 -8.86
C LEU A 764 22.41 -24.90 -8.81
N PRO A 765 22.30 -25.89 -7.90
CA PRO A 765 21.02 -26.49 -7.58
C PRO A 765 20.03 -25.44 -7.05
N ALA A 766 18.74 -25.70 -7.24
CA ALA A 766 17.69 -24.86 -6.65
C ALA A 766 17.93 -24.66 -5.15
N PRO A 767 17.87 -23.42 -4.65
CA PRO A 767 18.18 -23.14 -3.26
C PRO A 767 17.13 -23.72 -2.32
N HIS A 768 17.57 -24.03 -1.10
CA HIS A 768 16.69 -24.55 -0.05
C HIS A 768 16.36 -23.43 0.93
N GLN A 769 15.11 -23.34 1.33
CA GLN A 769 14.65 -22.43 2.39
C GLN A 769 14.81 -23.09 3.76
N PRO A 770 14.77 -22.33 4.86
CA PRO A 770 14.66 -22.91 6.19
C PRO A 770 13.52 -23.94 6.28
N PRO A 771 13.70 -25.05 7.04
CA PRO A 771 12.64 -26.03 7.29
C PRO A 771 11.30 -25.38 7.63
N GLY A 772 10.25 -25.75 6.88
CA GLY A 772 8.89 -25.21 7.07
C GLY A 772 8.68 -23.78 6.55
N ARG A 773 9.71 -23.18 5.92
CA ARG A 773 9.66 -21.84 5.33
C ARG A 773 9.83 -21.85 3.81
N SER A 774 9.65 -22.96 3.12
CA SER A 774 9.50 -22.92 1.65
C SER A 774 8.18 -22.24 1.28
N PRO A 775 8.12 -21.44 0.19
CA PRO A 775 6.84 -20.96 -0.32
C PRO A 775 5.95 -22.16 -0.66
N ARG A 776 4.64 -21.99 -0.56
CA ARG A 776 3.71 -23.07 -0.94
C ARG A 776 3.80 -23.24 -2.44
N ARG A 777 3.96 -24.49 -2.89
CA ARG A 777 3.96 -24.79 -4.32
C ARG A 777 2.63 -24.39 -4.93
N HIS A 778 2.68 -23.49 -5.90
CA HIS A 778 1.51 -22.97 -6.59
C HIS A 778 1.34 -23.71 -7.91
N THR A 779 0.58 -24.80 -7.88
CA THR A 779 0.18 -25.51 -9.10
C THR A 779 -1.25 -25.14 -9.43
N HIS A 780 -1.44 -24.25 -10.41
CA HIS A 780 -2.74 -24.09 -11.03
C HIS A 780 -2.92 -25.23 -12.05
N ASP A 781 -3.32 -26.41 -11.59
CA ASP A 781 -3.68 -27.49 -12.48
C ASP A 781 -5.16 -27.30 -12.90
N PRO A 782 -5.43 -26.96 -14.18
CA PRO A 782 -6.80 -26.78 -14.66
C PRO A 782 -7.67 -28.04 -14.56
N PHE A 783 -7.09 -29.20 -14.21
CA PHE A 783 -7.78 -30.47 -14.02
C PHE A 783 -7.93 -30.92 -12.55
N HIS A 784 -7.32 -30.23 -11.59
CA HIS A 784 -7.28 -30.73 -10.20
C HIS A 784 -8.45 -30.25 -9.32
N ASP A 785 -9.28 -29.32 -9.80
CA ASP A 785 -10.50 -28.86 -9.11
C ASP A 785 -11.72 -29.80 -9.28
N GLN A 786 -11.54 -30.98 -9.87
CA GLN A 786 -12.52 -32.06 -9.80
C GLN A 786 -12.09 -33.17 -8.86
N GLY A 787 -12.33 -32.95 -7.56
CA GLY A 787 -12.70 -33.99 -6.62
C GLY A 787 -11.57 -34.78 -5.95
N THR A 788 -11.46 -34.60 -4.63
CA THR A 788 -11.64 -35.71 -3.69
C THR A 788 -12.13 -35.15 -2.36
N VAL A 789 -13.28 -35.67 -1.93
CA VAL A 789 -13.95 -35.44 -0.65
C VAL A 789 -13.10 -35.97 0.51
#